data_AF-A0A3P9MGB5-F1
#
_entry.id   AF-A0A3P9MGB5-F1
#
_cell.length_a   1.000
_cell.length_b   1.000
_cell.length_c   1.000
_cell.angle_alpha   90.00
_cell.angle_beta   90.00
_cell.angle_gamma   90.00
#
_symmetry.space_group_name_H-M   'P 1'
#
loop_
_entity.id
_entity.type
_entity.pdbx_description
1 polymer ?
#
loop_
_entity_poly.entity_id
_entity_poly.type
_entity_poly.pdbx_seq_one_letter_code
_entity_poly.pdbx_strand_id
1 'polypeptide(L)'
;MEEHNNYAVNFIQATRLIKETLPRARVSGGLSNLSFSFRGMEAVREMATACPGLTLTYILPVYDDIDKELLLLCENLIWNRDADATEKLLAYAQNVVKGGKKVVQTDEWREVSVEERLEYALVKGIEKYVVEDVEECQAQVSRYKRPIHIIEGPLMNGMKMVGDLFGAGKMFLPQVIKSARVMKKAVGHLIPFMEKERLELMAASGSAEETSPYQGTILLATVKGDVHDIGKNIVGVVLGCNNFRVIDLGVMVPCDQILRAAVAHKADIIGLSGLITPSLDEMIYVAKEMERLGMRVPLLIGGATTSKRHTAVKIAPRYSCPVIHVLDASRSVVVCSQLLDETMKEDYFEELKEEYEEIRLEHYDSLKVKKDLPPRFSAAVLPQFLGTRVFDCYDLHRLLDFIDWKPFFDVWQLRGKYPNRGFPKIFNDKTVGPEARRLFDEAQLMLSDMIDSGTLKGRGLVGFWRAQSNGDDIHLYNHSERVGVDTRPVATFHGLRQQAEKDGASSEPYLCLSDFVAPVDSNVADYVGMFAVGIFGAEELSQQFLAQRDDYSSIMVKALADRLAEAFAEELHARVRKELWAYSTEEALQASDLHRLRYQGIRPAAGYPSQPDHTEKITMWNLAAVEEMTGIALTESLAMTPAASVSGLYFSNPQASYFAVGKITKEQVEDYARRKEMSVEEVERWLAPILGYDQED
;
A
#
# COMPACT_ATOMS: atom_id res chain seq x y z
N MET A 1 -32.83 -8.18 -39.47
CA MET A 1 -34.02 -8.80 -40.08
C MET A 1 -35.17 -7.83 -39.86
N GLU A 2 -36.00 -7.56 -40.87
CA GLU A 2 -37.10 -6.59 -40.76
C GLU A 2 -38.03 -6.88 -39.58
N GLU A 3 -38.24 -8.15 -39.26
CA GLU A 3 -39.06 -8.61 -38.13
C GLU A 3 -38.57 -8.08 -36.77
N HIS A 4 -37.29 -7.69 -36.66
CA HIS A 4 -36.68 -7.19 -35.41
C HIS A 4 -36.81 -5.67 -35.26
N ASN A 5 -37.21 -4.94 -36.30
CA ASN A 5 -37.16 -3.47 -36.31
C ASN A 5 -38.03 -2.85 -35.20
N ASN A 6 -39.12 -3.51 -34.80
CA ASN A 6 -40.03 -3.03 -33.76
C ASN A 6 -39.66 -3.47 -32.33
N TYR A 7 -38.59 -4.24 -32.12
CA TYR A 7 -38.29 -4.81 -30.79
C TYR A 7 -38.05 -3.74 -29.71
N ALA A 8 -37.36 -2.65 -30.07
CA ALA A 8 -37.13 -1.54 -29.16
C ALA A 8 -38.44 -0.84 -28.75
N VAL A 9 -39.29 -0.55 -29.73
CA VAL A 9 -40.61 0.05 -29.53
C VAL A 9 -41.51 -0.84 -28.67
N ASN A 10 -41.56 -2.14 -28.98
CA ASN A 10 -42.36 -3.12 -28.25
C ASN A 10 -41.90 -3.27 -26.79
N PHE A 11 -40.59 -3.26 -26.55
CA PHE A 11 -40.04 -3.30 -25.19
C PHE A 11 -40.46 -2.08 -24.38
N ILE A 12 -40.31 -0.87 -24.93
CA ILE A 12 -40.72 0.37 -24.27
C ILE A 12 -42.23 0.37 -23.99
N GLN A 13 -43.06 -0.01 -24.97
CA GLN A 13 -44.51 -0.12 -24.81
C GLN A 13 -44.91 -1.15 -23.74
N ALA A 14 -44.25 -2.31 -23.70
CA ALA A 14 -44.50 -3.32 -22.67
C ALA A 14 -44.17 -2.81 -21.26
N THR A 15 -43.05 -2.10 -21.07
CA THR A 15 -42.71 -1.50 -19.76
C THR A 15 -43.73 -0.44 -19.33
N ARG A 16 -44.23 0.35 -20.28
CA ARG A 16 -45.28 1.35 -20.03
C ARG A 16 -46.59 0.68 -19.63
N LEU A 17 -47.02 -0.34 -20.37
CA LEU A 17 -48.24 -1.10 -20.08
C LEU A 17 -48.18 -1.76 -18.70
N ILE A 18 -47.03 -2.33 -18.31
CA ILE A 18 -46.82 -2.93 -16.98
C ILE A 18 -46.96 -1.87 -15.88
N LYS A 19 -46.36 -0.69 -16.05
CA LYS A 19 -46.51 0.42 -15.08
C LYS A 19 -47.94 0.92 -14.96
N GLU A 20 -48.65 1.04 -16.09
CA GLU A 20 -50.03 1.54 -16.12
C GLU A 20 -51.02 0.53 -15.51
N THR A 21 -50.82 -0.77 -15.76
CA THR A 21 -51.72 -1.83 -15.27
C THR A 21 -51.39 -2.33 -13.87
N LEU A 22 -50.13 -2.23 -13.43
CA LEU A 22 -49.65 -2.74 -12.14
C LEU A 22 -48.82 -1.68 -11.39
N PRO A 23 -49.46 -0.69 -10.74
CA PRO A 23 -48.77 0.49 -10.18
C PRO A 23 -47.79 0.20 -9.04
N ARG A 24 -47.81 -1.00 -8.45
CA ARG A 24 -46.84 -1.44 -7.42
C ARG A 24 -45.70 -2.30 -7.98
N ALA A 25 -45.79 -2.75 -9.23
CA ALA A 25 -44.74 -3.55 -9.86
C ALA A 25 -43.57 -2.65 -10.30
N ARG A 26 -42.36 -3.04 -9.92
CA ARG A 26 -41.14 -2.39 -10.43
C ARG A 26 -40.63 -3.20 -11.61
N VAL A 27 -40.26 -2.51 -12.69
CA VAL A 27 -39.64 -3.13 -13.86
C VAL A 27 -38.13 -2.98 -13.72
N SER A 28 -37.39 -4.09 -13.73
CA SER A 28 -35.92 -4.11 -13.79
C SER A 28 -35.51 -4.78 -15.09
N GLY A 29 -35.12 -3.99 -16.10
CA GLY A 29 -34.70 -4.47 -17.41
C GLY A 29 -33.38 -3.84 -17.81
N GLY A 30 -32.45 -4.65 -18.34
CA GLY A 30 -31.16 -4.15 -18.81
C GLY A 30 -31.33 -3.34 -20.09
N LEU A 31 -30.95 -2.06 -20.05
CA LEU A 31 -30.80 -1.19 -21.23
C LEU A 31 -29.80 -1.75 -22.28
N SER A 32 -28.99 -2.73 -21.87
CA SER A 32 -28.19 -3.56 -22.77
C SER A 32 -29.01 -4.26 -23.85
N ASN A 33 -30.31 -4.49 -23.66
CA ASN A 33 -31.17 -5.14 -24.66
C ASN A 33 -31.40 -4.28 -25.90
N LEU A 34 -31.29 -2.94 -25.79
CA LEU A 34 -31.43 -2.01 -26.92
C LEU A 34 -30.08 -1.71 -27.60
N SER A 35 -28.97 -1.92 -26.89
CA SER A 35 -27.63 -1.47 -27.29
C SER A 35 -26.62 -2.63 -27.46
N PHE A 36 -27.08 -3.88 -27.37
CA PHE A 36 -26.24 -5.08 -27.35
C PHE A 36 -25.37 -5.22 -28.60
N SER A 37 -25.91 -4.86 -29.76
CA SER A 37 -25.25 -4.97 -31.06
C SER A 37 -24.09 -3.98 -31.25
N PHE A 38 -23.97 -2.97 -30.37
CA PHE A 38 -22.95 -1.92 -30.44
C PHE A 38 -21.81 -2.12 -29.41
N ARG A 39 -21.46 -3.39 -29.13
CA ARG A 39 -20.32 -3.72 -28.25
C ARG A 39 -19.03 -3.11 -28.81
N GLY A 40 -18.36 -2.30 -28.00
CA GLY A 40 -17.15 -1.56 -28.39
C GLY A 40 -17.40 -0.08 -28.72
N MET A 41 -18.65 0.38 -28.72
CA MET A 41 -19.02 1.76 -29.08
C MET A 41 -19.80 2.44 -27.95
N GLU A 42 -19.09 2.92 -26.92
CA GLU A 42 -19.74 3.44 -25.71
C GLU A 42 -20.58 4.68 -25.95
N ALA A 43 -20.14 5.60 -26.82
CA ALA A 43 -20.95 6.77 -27.19
C ALA A 43 -22.33 6.35 -27.75
N VAL A 44 -22.38 5.41 -28.68
CA VAL A 44 -23.66 4.92 -29.25
C VAL A 44 -24.50 4.18 -28.20
N ARG A 45 -23.86 3.45 -27.28
CA ARG A 45 -24.56 2.72 -26.22
C ARG A 45 -25.18 3.67 -25.19
N GLU A 46 -24.42 4.65 -24.69
CA GLU A 46 -24.90 5.66 -23.74
C GLU A 46 -26.01 6.51 -24.35
N MET A 47 -25.89 6.79 -25.65
CA MET A 47 -26.88 7.55 -26.42
C MET A 47 -28.19 6.80 -26.64
N ALA A 48 -28.13 5.51 -27.00
CA ALA A 48 -29.32 4.68 -27.12
C ALA A 48 -30.08 4.53 -25.78
N THR A 49 -29.37 4.73 -24.66
CA THR A 49 -29.95 4.67 -23.32
C THR A 49 -30.55 5.98 -22.81
N ALA A 50 -30.29 7.12 -23.47
CA ALA A 50 -30.81 8.44 -23.10
C ALA A 50 -32.20 8.77 -23.69
N CYS A 51 -32.77 7.90 -24.52
CA CYS A 51 -34.07 8.14 -25.15
C CYS A 51 -35.25 8.11 -24.15
N PRO A 52 -36.24 9.00 -24.28
CA PRO A 52 -37.33 9.14 -23.31
C PRO A 52 -38.25 7.91 -23.22
N GLY A 53 -38.55 7.45 -22.01
CA GLY A 53 -39.59 6.42 -21.75
C GLY A 53 -39.22 5.33 -20.76
N LEU A 54 -37.93 5.18 -20.43
CA LEU A 54 -37.44 4.22 -19.44
C LEU A 54 -36.94 4.97 -18.19
N THR A 55 -37.72 4.94 -17.12
CA THR A 55 -37.34 5.57 -15.84
C THR A 55 -36.35 4.68 -15.08
N LEU A 56 -35.12 4.50 -15.57
CA LEU A 56 -34.06 3.75 -14.85
C LEU A 56 -32.69 3.97 -15.53
N THR A 57 -31.92 4.99 -15.15
CA THR A 57 -30.44 4.90 -15.02
C THR A 57 -29.81 6.13 -14.37
N TYR A 58 -28.70 5.90 -13.65
CA TYR A 58 -27.96 6.84 -12.80
C TYR A 58 -26.84 7.64 -13.51
N ILE A 59 -26.69 7.51 -14.83
CA ILE A 59 -25.74 8.31 -15.61
C ILE A 59 -26.37 8.54 -16.99
N LEU A 60 -26.95 9.72 -17.18
CA LEU A 60 -27.33 10.22 -18.49
C LEU A 60 -26.48 11.48 -18.73
N PRO A 61 -25.81 11.62 -19.89
CA PRO A 61 -25.29 12.92 -20.28
C PRO A 61 -26.47 13.91 -20.38
N VAL A 62 -26.21 15.19 -20.08
CA VAL A 62 -27.24 16.24 -20.23
C VAL A 62 -27.72 16.22 -21.68
N TYR A 63 -29.05 16.16 -21.89
CA TYR A 63 -29.63 15.96 -23.23
C TYR A 63 -29.17 17.00 -24.26
N ASP A 64 -28.83 18.20 -23.79
CA ASP A 64 -28.36 19.33 -24.60
C ASP A 64 -26.87 19.24 -24.99
N ASP A 65 -26.06 18.43 -24.29
CA ASP A 65 -24.62 18.23 -24.57
C ASP A 65 -24.38 17.15 -25.64
N ILE A 66 -25.46 16.64 -26.23
CA ILE A 66 -25.45 15.53 -27.17
C ILE A 66 -25.28 16.07 -28.60
N ASP A 67 -24.38 15.44 -29.38
CA ASP A 67 -24.27 15.68 -30.82
C ASP A 67 -25.62 15.44 -31.53
N LYS A 68 -26.13 16.49 -32.17
CA LYS A 68 -27.49 16.50 -32.75
C LYS A 68 -27.66 15.49 -33.88
N GLU A 69 -26.59 15.17 -34.60
CA GLU A 69 -26.62 14.19 -35.68
C GLU A 69 -26.69 12.76 -35.11
N LEU A 70 -25.88 12.46 -34.10
CA LEU A 70 -25.91 11.17 -33.40
C LEU A 70 -27.24 10.94 -32.67
N LEU A 71 -27.81 11.97 -32.05
CA LEU A 71 -29.12 11.89 -31.40
C LEU A 71 -30.21 11.48 -32.37
N LEU A 72 -30.25 12.13 -33.54
CA LEU A 72 -31.24 11.85 -34.58
C LEU A 72 -31.11 10.41 -35.11
N LEU A 73 -29.88 9.94 -35.30
CA LEU A 73 -29.63 8.55 -35.72
C LEU A 73 -30.08 7.53 -34.68
N CYS A 74 -29.83 7.80 -33.39
CA CYS A 74 -30.27 6.93 -32.30
C CYS A 74 -31.80 6.93 -32.13
N GLU A 75 -32.45 8.08 -32.21
CA GLU A 75 -33.92 8.19 -32.16
C GLU A 75 -34.58 7.46 -33.33
N ASN A 76 -34.05 7.62 -34.54
CA ASN A 76 -34.59 6.96 -35.73
C ASN A 76 -34.50 5.43 -35.62
N LEU A 77 -33.42 4.92 -35.00
CA LEU A 77 -33.24 3.50 -34.75
C LEU A 77 -34.19 2.98 -33.66
N ILE A 78 -34.29 3.67 -32.51
CA ILE A 78 -35.08 3.21 -31.36
C ILE A 78 -36.58 3.25 -31.65
N TRP A 79 -37.03 4.31 -32.32
CA TRP A 79 -38.45 4.51 -32.65
C TRP A 79 -38.85 3.90 -33.99
N ASN A 80 -37.91 3.22 -34.67
CA ASN A 80 -38.11 2.62 -35.99
C ASN A 80 -38.73 3.63 -37.00
N ARG A 81 -38.20 4.87 -37.04
CA ARG A 81 -38.70 5.95 -37.91
C ARG A 81 -38.08 5.93 -39.30
N ASP A 82 -36.97 5.22 -39.47
CA ASP A 82 -36.19 5.14 -40.70
C ASP A 82 -35.78 3.68 -40.95
N ALA A 83 -36.13 3.15 -42.12
CA ALA A 83 -35.82 1.77 -42.50
C ALA A 83 -34.31 1.52 -42.60
N ASP A 84 -33.53 2.57 -42.90
CA ASP A 84 -32.07 2.50 -43.10
C ASP A 84 -31.29 2.95 -41.85
N ALA A 85 -31.96 3.16 -40.70
CA ALA A 85 -31.34 3.70 -39.48
C ALA A 85 -30.12 2.90 -39.01
N THR A 86 -30.16 1.57 -39.18
CA THR A 86 -29.06 0.67 -38.79
C THR A 86 -27.82 0.91 -39.66
N GLU A 87 -28.00 1.06 -40.97
CA GLU A 87 -26.88 1.27 -41.90
C GLU A 87 -26.27 2.66 -41.75
N LYS A 88 -27.10 3.69 -41.56
CA LYS A 88 -26.65 5.07 -41.33
C LYS A 88 -25.84 5.20 -40.03
N LEU A 89 -26.28 4.55 -38.96
CA LEU A 89 -25.56 4.55 -37.68
C LEU A 89 -24.24 3.76 -37.76
N LEU A 90 -24.20 2.65 -38.52
CA LEU A 90 -22.97 1.91 -38.78
C LEU A 90 -21.97 2.68 -39.66
N ALA A 91 -22.46 3.48 -40.61
CA ALA A 91 -21.60 4.36 -41.41
C ALA A 91 -20.98 5.49 -40.56
N TYR A 92 -21.78 6.12 -39.70
CA TYR A 92 -21.30 7.10 -38.71
C TYR A 92 -20.24 6.48 -37.79
N ALA A 93 -20.52 5.28 -37.28
CA ALA A 93 -19.60 4.49 -36.46
C ALA A 93 -18.23 4.24 -37.11
N GLN A 94 -18.20 3.89 -38.39
CA GLN A 94 -16.96 3.61 -39.12
C GLN A 94 -16.10 4.86 -39.36
N ASN A 95 -16.73 6.03 -39.47
CA ASN A 95 -16.02 7.30 -39.65
C ASN A 95 -15.33 7.76 -38.36
N VAL A 96 -15.91 7.48 -37.19
CA VAL A 96 -15.33 7.85 -35.89
C VAL A 96 -14.11 6.97 -35.52
N VAL A 97 -14.08 5.70 -35.94
CA VAL A 97 -12.99 4.76 -35.62
C VAL A 97 -11.70 5.01 -36.43
N LYS A 98 -11.78 5.71 -37.58
CA LYS A 98 -10.61 5.98 -38.47
C LYS A 98 -9.72 7.16 -38.03
N GLY A 99 -9.98 7.79 -36.89
CA GLY A 99 -9.23 8.95 -36.38
C GLY A 99 -7.85 8.66 -35.76
N GLY A 100 -7.29 7.45 -35.89
CA GLY A 100 -5.98 7.09 -35.35
C GLY A 100 -4.80 7.60 -36.19
N LYS A 101 -4.58 8.91 -36.29
CA LYS A 101 -3.31 9.46 -36.77
C LYS A 101 -2.30 9.46 -35.62
N LYS A 102 -1.12 8.86 -35.84
CA LYS A 102 0.10 9.14 -35.07
C LYS A 102 0.32 10.65 -35.11
N VAL A 103 0.05 11.32 -34.00
CA VAL A 103 0.39 12.73 -33.80
C VAL A 103 1.91 12.79 -33.68
N VAL A 104 2.55 13.33 -34.72
CA VAL A 104 3.85 13.99 -34.56
C VAL A 104 3.62 15.07 -33.52
N GLN A 105 4.29 15.01 -32.36
CA GLN A 105 4.15 16.01 -31.30
C GLN A 105 4.57 17.38 -31.83
N THR A 106 3.62 18.13 -32.37
CA THR A 106 3.65 19.58 -32.37
C THR A 106 3.29 20.00 -30.94
N ASP A 107 4.18 20.76 -30.31
CA ASP A 107 3.99 21.34 -28.97
C ASP A 107 2.94 22.48 -29.05
N GLU A 108 1.72 22.20 -29.56
CA GLU A 108 0.64 23.18 -29.77
C GLU A 108 0.25 23.91 -28.47
N TRP A 109 0.38 23.22 -27.34
CA TRP A 109 0.20 23.80 -26.01
C TRP A 109 1.22 24.89 -25.67
N ARG A 110 2.28 25.12 -26.45
CA ARG A 110 3.24 26.21 -26.23
C ARG A 110 2.78 27.56 -26.79
N GLU A 111 1.74 27.58 -27.62
CA GLU A 111 1.20 28.79 -28.24
C GLU A 111 0.20 29.56 -27.36
N VAL A 112 -0.21 28.96 -26.23
CA VAL A 112 -1.14 29.56 -25.26
C VAL A 112 -0.41 30.45 -24.24
N SER A 113 -1.16 31.11 -23.36
CA SER A 113 -0.58 32.00 -22.34
C SER A 113 0.36 31.28 -21.37
N VAL A 114 1.31 32.00 -20.77
CA VAL A 114 2.28 31.39 -19.83
C VAL A 114 1.59 30.71 -18.65
N GLU A 115 0.47 31.26 -18.18
CA GLU A 115 -0.35 30.69 -17.13
C GLU A 115 -0.96 29.34 -17.54
N GLU A 116 -1.58 29.28 -18.72
CA GLU A 116 -2.15 28.05 -19.27
C GLU A 116 -1.06 27.01 -19.58
N ARG A 117 0.15 27.44 -19.97
CA ARG A 117 1.31 26.56 -20.15
C ARG A 117 1.76 25.94 -18.84
N LEU A 118 1.84 26.73 -17.76
CA LEU A 118 2.20 26.23 -16.43
C LEU A 118 1.14 25.27 -15.89
N GLU A 119 -0.15 25.59 -16.05
CA GLU A 119 -1.26 24.70 -15.67
C GLU A 119 -1.20 23.39 -16.47
N TYR A 120 -1.01 23.45 -17.79
CA TYR A 120 -0.87 22.27 -18.63
C TYR A 120 0.36 21.42 -18.24
N ALA A 121 1.51 22.06 -18.03
CA ALA A 121 2.74 21.38 -17.63
C ALA A 121 2.58 20.67 -16.28
N LEU A 122 1.90 21.29 -15.31
CA LEU A 122 1.60 20.67 -14.02
C LEU A 122 0.66 19.47 -14.18
N VAL A 123 -0.46 19.63 -14.88
CA VAL A 123 -1.45 18.55 -15.06
C VAL A 123 -0.88 17.37 -15.84
N LYS A 124 0.00 17.62 -16.83
CA LYS A 124 0.65 16.57 -17.64
C LYS A 124 1.96 16.05 -17.04
N GLY A 125 2.51 16.69 -16.01
CA GLY A 125 3.79 16.33 -15.40
C GLY A 125 4.98 16.57 -16.34
N ILE A 126 4.99 17.68 -17.08
CA ILE A 126 6.04 18.04 -18.05
C ILE A 126 7.06 18.98 -17.41
N GLU A 127 8.28 18.50 -17.21
CA GLU A 127 9.35 19.28 -16.58
C GLU A 127 10.19 20.16 -17.52
N LYS A 128 10.11 19.90 -18.82
CA LYS A 128 11.10 20.38 -19.80
C LYS A 128 11.18 21.92 -19.86
N TYR A 129 10.02 22.60 -19.83
CA TYR A 129 9.92 24.05 -20.03
C TYR A 129 9.52 24.83 -18.77
N VAL A 130 9.36 24.15 -17.63
CA VAL A 130 8.77 24.78 -16.43
C VAL A 130 9.60 25.96 -15.91
N VAL A 131 10.92 25.91 -16.03
CA VAL A 131 11.80 27.01 -15.57
C VAL A 131 11.64 28.22 -16.49
N GLU A 132 11.65 28.01 -17.81
CA GLU A 132 11.46 29.07 -18.80
C GLU A 132 10.10 29.76 -18.62
N ASP A 133 9.05 28.99 -18.35
CA ASP A 133 7.71 29.54 -18.13
C ASP A 133 7.60 30.32 -16.81
N VAL A 134 8.27 29.86 -15.75
CA VAL A 134 8.34 30.59 -14.47
C VAL A 134 9.12 31.90 -14.64
N GLU A 135 10.21 31.90 -15.39
CA GLU A 135 11.01 33.09 -15.70
C GLU A 135 10.18 34.11 -16.52
N GLU A 136 9.36 33.64 -17.46
CA GLU A 136 8.45 34.51 -18.22
C GLU A 136 7.37 35.13 -17.32
N CYS A 137 6.77 34.36 -16.40
CA CYS A 137 5.88 34.93 -15.37
C CYS A 137 6.58 35.98 -14.51
N GLN A 138 7.84 35.72 -14.12
CA GLN A 138 8.63 36.65 -13.32
C GLN A 138 8.94 37.95 -14.08
N ALA A 139 9.15 37.89 -15.39
CA ALA A 139 9.36 39.06 -16.23
C ALA A 139 8.10 39.95 -16.34
N GLN A 140 6.90 39.40 -16.11
CA GLN A 140 5.63 40.13 -16.12
C GLN A 140 5.35 40.85 -14.79
N VAL A 141 6.22 41.78 -14.41
CA VAL A 141 6.18 42.54 -13.14
C VAL A 141 4.86 43.29 -12.92
N SER A 142 4.17 43.68 -14.00
CA SER A 142 2.86 44.32 -13.92
C SER A 142 1.77 43.42 -13.32
N ARG A 143 1.89 42.10 -13.50
CA ARG A 143 0.93 41.08 -13.09
C ARG A 143 1.39 40.34 -11.84
N TYR A 144 2.67 39.98 -11.78
CA TYR A 144 3.28 39.27 -10.65
C TYR A 144 4.26 40.17 -9.91
N LYS A 145 3.72 41.04 -9.04
CA LYS A 145 4.53 41.99 -8.26
C LYS A 145 5.52 41.31 -7.31
N ARG A 146 5.19 40.10 -6.85
CA ARG A 146 5.98 39.32 -5.89
C ARG A 146 6.15 37.90 -6.44
N PRO A 147 7.33 37.27 -6.32
CA PRO A 147 7.55 35.87 -6.71
C PRO A 147 6.51 34.90 -6.14
N ILE A 148 6.02 35.14 -4.91
CA ILE A 148 4.98 34.31 -4.28
C ILE A 148 3.66 34.30 -5.06
N HIS A 149 3.32 35.38 -5.79
CA HIS A 149 2.09 35.42 -6.59
C HIS A 149 2.13 34.45 -7.78
N ILE A 150 3.31 34.03 -8.23
CA ILE A 150 3.45 32.99 -9.26
C ILE A 150 3.10 31.61 -8.67
N ILE A 151 3.43 31.40 -7.40
CA ILE A 151 3.05 30.20 -6.65
C ILE A 151 1.54 30.21 -6.41
N GLU A 152 1.01 31.26 -5.78
CA GLU A 152 -0.41 31.39 -5.42
C GLU A 152 -1.36 31.49 -6.63
N GLY A 153 -0.85 31.89 -7.80
CA GLY A 153 -1.60 32.02 -9.04
C GLY A 153 -1.49 30.77 -9.93
N PRO A 154 -0.73 30.83 -11.04
CA PRO A 154 -0.76 29.78 -12.07
C PRO A 154 -0.34 28.40 -11.54
N LEU A 155 0.64 28.34 -10.63
CA LEU A 155 1.10 27.06 -10.09
C LEU A 155 0.04 26.40 -9.19
N MET A 156 -0.56 27.16 -8.27
CA MET A 156 -1.62 26.63 -7.42
C MET A 156 -2.91 26.32 -8.19
N ASN A 157 -3.24 27.07 -9.23
CA ASN A 157 -4.37 26.74 -10.12
C ASN A 157 -4.15 25.38 -10.79
N GLY A 158 -2.95 25.12 -11.31
CA GLY A 158 -2.58 23.83 -11.88
C GLY A 158 -2.71 22.71 -10.86
N MET A 159 -2.20 22.92 -9.64
CA MET A 159 -2.31 21.92 -8.56
C MET A 159 -3.74 21.69 -8.07
N LYS A 160 -4.58 22.72 -8.06
CA LYS A 160 -6.01 22.57 -7.77
C LYS A 160 -6.70 21.70 -8.82
N MET A 161 -6.40 21.91 -10.10
CA MET A 161 -6.92 21.07 -11.18
C MET A 161 -6.46 19.61 -11.04
N VAL A 162 -5.20 19.38 -10.65
CA VAL A 162 -4.67 18.04 -10.33
C VAL A 162 -5.47 17.41 -9.18
N GLY A 163 -5.74 18.17 -8.11
CA GLY A 163 -6.57 17.75 -6.98
C GLY A 163 -8.00 17.40 -7.39
N ASP A 164 -8.64 18.24 -8.20
CA ASP A 164 -10.00 18.02 -8.71
C ASP A 164 -10.07 16.77 -9.60
N LEU A 165 -9.08 16.57 -10.48
CA LEU A 165 -9.00 15.38 -11.33
C LEU A 165 -8.72 14.11 -10.53
N PHE A 166 -7.88 14.19 -9.49
CA PHE A 166 -7.60 13.09 -8.59
C PHE A 166 -8.85 12.71 -7.76
N GLY A 167 -9.52 13.71 -7.18
CA GLY A 167 -10.78 13.51 -6.45
C GLY A 167 -11.91 12.96 -7.32
N ALA A 168 -11.96 13.35 -8.60
CA ALA A 168 -12.90 12.81 -9.59
C ALA A 168 -12.51 11.43 -10.15
N GLY A 169 -11.37 10.86 -9.73
CA GLY A 169 -10.86 9.57 -10.23
C GLY A 169 -10.45 9.58 -11.70
N LYS A 170 -10.15 10.76 -12.27
CA LYS A 170 -9.66 10.97 -13.64
C LYS A 170 -8.13 11.05 -13.72
N MET A 171 -7.47 11.26 -12.58
CA MET A 171 -6.03 11.27 -12.42
C MET A 171 -5.65 10.35 -11.27
N PHE A 172 -4.49 9.71 -11.36
CA PHE A 172 -4.04 8.72 -10.38
C PHE A 172 -2.71 9.10 -9.74
N LEU A 173 -2.38 8.42 -8.65
CA LEU A 173 -1.22 8.75 -7.83
C LEU A 173 0.11 8.85 -8.62
N PRO A 174 0.43 7.98 -9.59
CA PRO A 174 1.64 8.15 -10.42
C PRO A 174 1.72 9.51 -11.11
N GLN A 175 0.57 9.99 -11.62
CA GLN A 175 0.49 11.27 -12.32
C GLN A 175 0.57 12.44 -11.32
N VAL A 176 -0.10 12.34 -10.18
CA VAL A 176 -0.04 13.35 -9.10
C VAL A 176 1.39 13.57 -8.63
N ILE A 177 2.17 12.49 -8.46
CA ILE A 177 3.58 12.58 -8.06
C ILE A 177 4.42 13.24 -9.17
N LYS A 178 4.14 12.95 -10.46
CA LYS A 178 4.80 13.66 -11.58
C LYS A 178 4.45 15.16 -11.61
N SER A 179 3.21 15.54 -11.33
CA SER A 179 2.81 16.94 -11.17
C SER A 179 3.54 17.62 -10.02
N ALA A 180 3.66 16.94 -8.88
CA ALA A 180 4.41 17.42 -7.72
C ALA A 180 5.86 17.74 -8.05
N ARG A 181 6.48 16.92 -8.90
CA ARG A 181 7.86 17.10 -9.37
C ARG A 181 8.02 18.40 -10.17
N VAL A 182 7.10 18.68 -11.09
CA VAL A 182 7.04 19.94 -11.85
C VAL A 182 6.87 21.12 -10.90
N MET A 183 5.97 21.02 -9.92
CA MET A 183 5.74 22.04 -8.89
C MET A 183 7.00 22.32 -8.06
N LYS A 184 7.67 21.28 -7.54
CA LYS A 184 8.92 21.41 -6.77
C LYS A 184 10.04 22.06 -7.58
N LYS A 185 10.14 21.75 -8.87
CA LYS A 185 11.11 22.36 -9.78
C LYS A 185 10.83 23.85 -9.98
N ALA A 186 9.57 24.23 -10.20
CA ALA A 186 9.12 25.62 -10.32
C ALA A 186 9.38 26.42 -9.03
N VAL A 187 8.85 25.95 -7.89
CA VAL A 187 9.02 26.60 -6.58
C VAL A 187 10.50 26.69 -6.21
N GLY A 188 11.25 25.63 -6.43
CA GLY A 188 12.68 25.61 -6.12
C GLY A 188 13.52 26.57 -6.96
N HIS A 189 13.03 27.00 -8.12
CA HIS A 189 13.61 28.12 -8.87
C HIS A 189 13.21 29.49 -8.28
N LEU A 190 12.02 29.61 -7.69
CA LEU A 190 11.52 30.85 -7.07
C LEU A 190 12.11 31.14 -5.68
N ILE A 191 12.56 30.13 -4.93
CA ILE A 191 13.10 30.28 -3.56
C ILE A 191 14.16 31.38 -3.45
N PRO A 192 15.24 31.41 -4.28
CA PRO A 192 16.27 32.46 -4.16
C PRO A 192 15.71 33.88 -4.36
N PHE A 193 14.68 34.04 -5.19
CA PHE A 193 14.04 35.33 -5.43
C PHE A 193 13.15 35.76 -4.26
N MET A 194 12.45 34.80 -3.65
CA MET A 194 11.67 35.05 -2.43
C MET A 194 12.58 35.42 -1.25
N GLU A 195 13.72 34.74 -1.10
CA GLU A 195 14.70 35.08 -0.06
C GLU A 195 15.29 36.47 -0.27
N LYS A 196 15.60 36.84 -1.52
CA LYS A 196 16.08 38.18 -1.88
C LYS A 196 15.04 39.26 -1.56
N GLU A 197 13.79 39.06 -1.98
CA GLU A 197 12.68 39.99 -1.66
C GLU A 197 12.50 40.14 -0.14
N ARG A 198 12.56 39.03 0.61
CA ARG A 198 12.47 39.05 2.07
C ARG A 198 13.58 39.89 2.71
N LEU A 199 14.82 39.74 2.23
CA LEU A 199 15.96 40.54 2.71
C LEU A 199 15.79 42.04 2.38
N GLU A 200 15.25 42.36 1.20
CA GLU A 200 14.96 43.74 0.78
C GLU A 200 13.84 44.37 1.62
N LEU A 201 12.77 43.63 1.91
CA LEU A 201 11.69 44.06 2.81
C LEU A 201 12.18 44.23 4.25
N MET A 202 13.00 43.29 4.75
CA MET A 202 13.65 43.42 6.06
C MET A 202 14.50 44.69 6.17
N ALA A 203 15.21 45.06 5.10
CA ALA A 203 16.00 46.28 5.05
C ALA A 203 15.13 47.57 4.99
N ALA A 204 13.90 47.48 4.47
CA ALA A 204 13.02 48.63 4.25
C ALA A 204 12.03 48.92 5.40
N SER A 205 11.47 47.90 6.06
CA SER A 205 10.36 48.07 7.02
C SER A 205 10.66 47.67 8.46
N GLY A 206 11.80 47.02 8.75
CA GLY A 206 12.18 46.61 10.12
C GLY A 206 11.29 45.51 10.73
N SER A 207 10.23 45.07 10.04
CA SER A 207 9.38 43.94 10.41
C SER A 207 9.15 43.06 9.20
N ALA A 208 9.61 41.81 9.28
CA ALA A 208 9.16 40.75 8.41
C ALA A 208 7.96 40.08 9.07
N GLU A 209 6.75 40.33 8.57
CA GLU A 209 5.70 39.33 8.79
C GLU A 209 6.14 38.04 8.09
N GLU A 210 6.40 36.99 8.87
CA GLU A 210 6.56 35.62 8.37
C GLU A 210 5.18 35.14 7.88
N THR A 211 4.66 35.70 6.78
CA THR A 211 3.52 35.09 6.10
C THR A 211 4.07 33.84 5.41
N SER A 212 3.92 32.69 6.07
CA SER A 212 4.25 31.40 5.46
C SER A 212 3.41 31.24 4.19
N PRO A 213 4.02 30.90 3.02
CA PRO A 213 3.27 30.67 1.78
C PRO A 213 2.40 29.40 1.83
N TYR A 214 2.50 28.62 2.91
CA TYR A 214 1.88 27.32 3.06
C TYR A 214 0.64 27.38 3.94
N GLN A 215 -0.35 26.53 3.65
CA GLN A 215 -1.59 26.40 4.43
C GLN A 215 -1.36 25.85 5.84
N GLY A 216 -0.27 25.11 6.04
CA GLY A 216 0.13 24.55 7.32
C GLY A 216 1.46 23.80 7.20
N THR A 217 2.12 23.57 8.32
CA THR A 217 3.37 22.82 8.44
C THR A 217 3.11 21.45 9.05
N ILE A 218 3.44 20.40 8.31
CA ILE A 218 3.24 19.01 8.73
C ILE A 218 4.59 18.34 8.89
N LEU A 219 4.84 17.78 10.06
CA LEU A 219 6.04 17.00 10.34
C LEU A 219 5.74 15.51 10.22
N LEU A 220 6.47 14.80 9.37
CA LEU A 220 6.34 13.36 9.15
C LEU A 220 7.60 12.63 9.64
N ALA A 221 7.41 11.49 10.30
CA ALA A 221 8.52 10.62 10.71
C ALA A 221 8.10 9.14 10.67
N THR A 222 9.00 8.27 10.20
CA THR A 222 8.89 6.84 10.50
C THR A 222 9.52 6.62 11.88
N VAL A 223 8.75 6.01 12.78
CA VAL A 223 9.09 5.91 14.21
C VAL A 223 10.38 5.12 14.46
N LYS A 224 10.93 5.27 15.67
CA LYS A 224 12.17 4.63 16.09
C LYS A 224 12.18 3.13 15.76
N GLY A 225 13.29 2.67 15.20
CA GLY A 225 13.54 1.27 14.85
C GLY A 225 12.90 0.79 13.54
N ASP A 226 11.90 1.49 13.00
CA ASP A 226 11.29 1.15 11.71
C ASP A 226 12.00 1.87 10.56
N VAL A 227 12.14 1.17 9.44
CA VAL A 227 12.95 1.57 8.27
C VAL A 227 12.11 1.79 7.02
N HIS A 228 10.82 1.46 7.05
CA HIS A 228 9.98 1.51 5.86
C HIS A 228 9.30 2.88 5.72
N ASP A 229 9.44 3.49 4.56
CA ASP A 229 9.00 4.87 4.33
C ASP A 229 8.25 5.09 3.01
N ILE A 230 8.02 4.06 2.18
CA ILE A 230 7.33 4.21 0.89
C ILE A 230 5.98 4.92 1.07
N GLY A 231 5.15 4.46 2.01
CA GLY A 231 3.85 5.07 2.30
C GLY A 231 3.97 6.50 2.85
N LYS A 232 4.94 6.76 3.73
CA LYS A 232 5.24 8.09 4.27
C LYS A 232 5.61 9.07 3.15
N ASN A 233 6.47 8.65 2.23
CA ASN A 233 6.96 9.49 1.13
C ASN A 233 5.81 9.85 0.19
N ILE A 234 4.91 8.90 -0.09
CA ILE A 234 3.68 9.16 -0.84
C ILE A 234 2.80 10.20 -0.14
N VAL A 235 2.55 10.05 1.17
CA VAL A 235 1.78 11.03 1.97
C VAL A 235 2.44 12.40 1.91
N GLY A 236 3.76 12.48 2.08
CA GLY A 236 4.50 13.74 2.03
C GLY A 236 4.41 14.43 0.67
N VAL A 237 4.47 13.68 -0.44
CA VAL A 237 4.29 14.25 -1.78
C VAL A 237 2.85 14.75 -1.97
N VAL A 238 1.85 13.97 -1.58
CA VAL A 238 0.43 14.33 -1.74
C VAL A 238 0.07 15.56 -0.89
N LEU A 239 0.59 15.67 0.34
CA LEU A 239 0.42 16.87 1.16
C LEU A 239 1.14 18.08 0.55
N GLY A 240 2.36 17.90 0.06
CA GLY A 240 3.08 18.95 -0.67
C GLY A 240 2.34 19.46 -1.91
N CYS A 241 1.61 18.58 -2.61
CA CYS A 241 0.74 18.97 -3.72
C CYS A 241 -0.42 19.88 -3.32
N ASN A 242 -0.83 19.85 -2.05
CA ASN A 242 -1.95 20.63 -1.52
C ASN A 242 -1.46 21.84 -0.71
N ASN A 243 -0.28 22.37 -1.05
CA ASN A 243 0.32 23.56 -0.45
C ASN A 243 0.60 23.46 1.06
N PHE A 244 0.85 22.24 1.57
CA PHE A 244 1.40 22.03 2.90
C PHE A 244 2.93 22.05 2.88
N ARG A 245 3.54 22.65 3.91
CA ARG A 245 4.97 22.51 4.17
C ARG A 245 5.23 21.18 4.86
N VAL A 246 5.75 20.21 4.13
CA VAL A 246 6.08 18.89 4.69
C VAL A 246 7.53 18.83 5.13
N ILE A 247 7.76 18.45 6.38
CA ILE A 247 9.09 18.23 6.96
C ILE A 247 9.20 16.75 7.28
N ASP A 248 9.96 16.04 6.45
CA ASP A 248 10.20 14.62 6.62
C ASP A 248 11.50 14.39 7.39
N LEU A 249 11.42 13.78 8.57
CA LEU A 249 12.57 13.46 9.40
C LEU A 249 13.27 12.15 9.00
N GLY A 250 12.71 11.41 8.04
CA GLY A 250 13.23 10.13 7.59
C GLY A 250 12.74 8.95 8.42
N VAL A 251 13.63 7.97 8.61
CA VAL A 251 13.35 6.69 9.25
C VAL A 251 14.13 6.48 10.54
N MET A 252 13.66 5.56 11.38
CA MET A 252 14.22 5.26 12.69
C MET A 252 14.33 6.50 13.60
N VAL A 253 13.38 7.42 13.52
CA VAL A 253 13.50 8.73 14.20
C VAL A 253 13.07 8.59 15.68
N PRO A 254 13.95 8.93 16.64
CA PRO A 254 13.60 8.91 18.08
C PRO A 254 12.53 9.95 18.44
N CYS A 255 11.70 9.63 19.45
CA CYS A 255 10.64 10.51 19.93
C CYS A 255 11.14 11.93 20.27
N ASP A 256 12.27 12.05 20.97
CA ASP A 256 12.82 13.34 21.37
C ASP A 256 13.23 14.21 20.16
N GLN A 257 13.68 13.60 19.07
CA GLN A 257 13.98 14.31 17.83
C GLN A 257 12.71 14.76 17.13
N ILE A 258 11.67 13.92 17.08
CA ILE A 258 10.35 14.25 16.52
C ILE A 258 9.77 15.48 17.23
N LEU A 259 9.72 15.44 18.57
CA LEU A 259 9.10 16.51 19.36
C LEU A 259 9.92 17.80 19.30
N ARG A 260 11.26 17.72 19.35
CA ARG A 260 12.13 18.90 19.18
C ARG A 260 11.97 19.54 17.81
N ALA A 261 11.92 18.74 16.75
CA ALA A 261 11.72 19.23 15.40
C ALA A 261 10.33 19.85 15.22
N ALA A 262 9.29 19.28 15.82
CA ALA A 262 7.94 19.84 15.79
C ALA A 262 7.89 21.24 16.41
N VAL A 263 8.56 21.44 17.55
CA VAL A 263 8.68 22.77 18.18
C VAL A 263 9.54 23.70 17.33
N ALA A 264 10.72 23.26 16.88
CA ALA A 264 11.66 24.09 16.12
C ALA A 264 11.07 24.60 14.79
N HIS A 265 10.25 23.78 14.14
CA HIS A 265 9.63 24.10 12.88
C HIS A 265 8.21 24.66 13.01
N LYS A 266 7.70 24.85 14.24
CA LYS A 266 6.32 25.27 14.52
C LYS A 266 5.32 24.41 13.73
N ALA A 267 5.45 23.08 13.84
CA ALA A 267 4.59 22.14 13.13
C ALA A 267 3.15 22.25 13.65
N ASP A 268 2.21 22.37 12.71
CA ASP A 268 0.78 22.43 12.98
C ASP A 268 0.15 21.02 13.12
N ILE A 269 0.79 20.00 12.55
CA ILE A 269 0.41 18.58 12.67
C ILE A 269 1.67 17.69 12.71
N ILE A 270 1.66 16.64 13.54
CA ILE A 270 2.68 15.58 13.55
C ILE A 270 2.07 14.30 12.97
N GLY A 271 2.76 13.65 12.04
CA GLY A 271 2.37 12.35 11.47
C GLY A 271 3.44 11.28 11.70
N LEU A 272 3.00 10.14 12.22
CA LEU A 272 3.84 8.98 12.50
C LEU A 272 3.55 7.83 11.54
N SER A 273 4.60 7.21 11.02
CA SER A 273 4.52 6.03 10.15
C SER A 273 5.17 4.80 10.79
N GLY A 274 4.55 3.63 10.62
CA GLY A 274 5.07 2.34 11.06
C GLY A 274 4.55 1.16 10.23
N LEU A 275 5.42 0.20 9.93
CA LEU A 275 5.15 -1.03 9.19
C LEU A 275 5.11 -2.27 10.09
N ILE A 276 5.93 -2.33 11.14
CA ILE A 276 6.03 -3.51 12.01
C ILE A 276 5.28 -3.33 13.33
N THR A 277 4.96 -4.42 14.04
CA THR A 277 4.18 -4.35 15.28
C THR A 277 4.88 -3.59 16.41
N PRO A 278 6.22 -3.66 16.60
CA PRO A 278 6.91 -2.85 17.61
C PRO A 278 6.78 -1.33 17.38
N SER A 279 6.52 -0.90 16.14
CA SER A 279 6.30 0.51 15.81
C SER A 279 5.05 1.08 16.47
N LEU A 280 4.07 0.24 16.82
CA LEU A 280 2.86 0.65 17.51
C LEU A 280 3.15 1.12 18.94
N ASP A 281 4.08 0.47 19.64
CA ASP A 281 4.51 0.88 20.99
C ASP A 281 5.23 2.23 20.95
N GLU A 282 6.05 2.47 19.94
CA GLU A 282 6.72 3.75 19.74
C GLU A 282 5.71 4.88 19.49
N MET A 283 4.63 4.61 18.74
CA MET A 283 3.55 5.60 18.56
C MET A 283 2.80 5.90 19.87
N ILE A 284 2.56 4.89 20.70
CA ILE A 284 1.98 5.06 22.05
C ILE A 284 2.93 5.91 22.91
N TYR A 285 4.23 5.63 22.86
CA TYR A 285 5.25 6.36 23.60
C TYR A 285 5.31 7.83 23.18
N VAL A 286 5.29 8.12 21.87
CA VAL A 286 5.22 9.50 21.35
C VAL A 286 3.97 10.23 21.86
N ALA A 287 2.79 9.59 21.82
CA ALA A 287 1.56 10.18 22.33
C ALA A 287 1.66 10.53 23.83
N LYS A 288 2.20 9.62 24.65
CA LYS A 288 2.46 9.86 26.08
C LYS A 288 3.40 11.04 26.32
N GLU A 289 4.48 11.14 25.55
CA GLU A 289 5.45 12.22 25.67
C GLU A 289 4.89 13.57 25.20
N MET A 290 4.05 13.58 24.15
CA MET A 290 3.32 14.78 23.73
C MET A 290 2.39 15.30 24.84
N GLU A 291 1.68 14.40 25.53
CA GLU A 291 0.85 14.76 26.68
C GLU A 291 1.71 15.28 27.85
N ARG A 292 2.80 14.58 28.18
CA ARG A 292 3.72 14.96 29.27
C ARG A 292 4.32 16.35 29.05
N LEU A 293 4.59 16.73 27.80
CA LEU A 293 5.12 18.04 27.43
C LEU A 293 4.03 19.10 27.20
N GLY A 294 2.75 18.74 27.37
CA GLY A 294 1.63 19.67 27.20
C GLY A 294 1.45 20.18 25.77
N MET A 295 1.86 19.38 24.77
CA MET A 295 1.67 19.74 23.37
C MET A 295 0.18 19.78 23.03
N ARG A 296 -0.19 20.60 22.04
CA ARG A 296 -1.57 20.76 21.55
C ARG A 296 -1.74 20.44 20.07
N VAL A 297 -0.66 20.00 19.44
CA VAL A 297 -0.58 19.69 18.01
C VAL A 297 -1.31 18.36 17.74
N PRO A 298 -2.22 18.27 16.76
CA PRO A 298 -2.83 17.01 16.35
C PRO A 298 -1.80 15.95 15.93
N LEU A 299 -2.12 14.68 16.20
CA LEU A 299 -1.29 13.52 15.90
C LEU A 299 -1.97 12.62 14.86
N LEU A 300 -1.35 12.44 13.70
CA LEU A 300 -1.76 11.49 12.66
C LEU A 300 -1.00 10.18 12.82
N ILE A 301 -1.73 9.07 12.76
CA ILE A 301 -1.18 7.72 12.84
C ILE A 301 -1.45 7.00 11.50
N GLY A 302 -0.41 6.44 10.90
CA GLY A 302 -0.54 5.68 9.66
C GLY A 302 0.55 4.63 9.45
N GLY A 303 0.39 3.81 8.41
CA GLY A 303 1.29 2.71 8.08
C GLY A 303 0.63 1.33 8.24
N ALA A 304 1.28 0.27 7.74
CA ALA A 304 0.61 -1.01 7.49
C ALA A 304 0.11 -1.72 8.75
N THR A 305 0.81 -1.60 9.88
CA THR A 305 0.39 -2.20 11.16
C THR A 305 -0.62 -1.35 11.92
N THR A 306 -0.79 -0.09 11.51
CA THR A 306 -1.75 0.80 12.17
C THR A 306 -3.18 0.46 11.76
N SER A 307 -4.11 0.68 12.68
CA SER A 307 -5.53 0.53 12.41
C SER A 307 -6.32 1.52 13.22
N LYS A 308 -7.55 1.80 12.75
CA LYS A 308 -8.50 2.63 13.48
C LYS A 308 -8.76 2.09 14.88
N ARG A 309 -8.94 0.76 14.98
CA ARG A 309 -9.16 0.05 16.26
C ARG A 309 -7.97 0.19 17.20
N HIS A 310 -6.75 -0.11 16.75
CA HIS A 310 -5.56 0.03 17.61
C HIS A 310 -5.37 1.49 18.08
N THR A 311 -5.56 2.45 17.18
CA THR A 311 -5.44 3.87 17.49
C THR A 311 -6.45 4.30 18.54
N ALA A 312 -7.73 3.90 18.39
CA ALA A 312 -8.79 4.21 19.34
C ALA A 312 -8.58 3.58 20.73
N VAL A 313 -8.07 2.35 20.79
CA VAL A 313 -7.94 1.59 22.03
C VAL A 313 -6.65 1.91 22.79
N LYS A 314 -5.51 2.04 22.09
CA LYS A 314 -4.20 2.07 22.75
C LYS A 314 -3.44 3.39 22.62
N ILE A 315 -3.66 4.18 21.56
CA ILE A 315 -2.92 5.43 21.31
C ILE A 315 -3.71 6.66 21.78
N ALA A 316 -4.93 6.84 21.27
CA ALA A 316 -5.76 8.01 21.55
C ALA A 316 -6.00 8.28 23.04
N PRO A 317 -6.18 7.27 23.93
CA PRO A 317 -6.33 7.53 25.37
C PRO A 317 -5.09 8.11 26.05
N ARG A 318 -3.93 8.12 25.38
CA ARG A 318 -2.67 8.59 25.95
C ARG A 318 -2.35 10.06 25.62
N TYR A 319 -3.20 10.73 24.83
CA TYR A 319 -3.03 12.14 24.46
C TYR A 319 -4.37 12.88 24.40
N SER A 320 -4.43 14.07 24.99
CA SER A 320 -5.67 14.85 25.17
C SER A 320 -6.15 15.58 23.92
N CYS A 321 -5.29 15.77 22.91
CA CYS A 321 -5.62 16.41 21.64
C CYS A 321 -5.90 15.36 20.53
N PRO A 322 -6.36 15.77 19.33
CA PRO A 322 -6.78 14.82 18.30
C PRO A 322 -5.68 13.82 17.91
N VAL A 323 -5.98 12.52 18.03
CA VAL A 323 -5.17 11.41 17.52
C VAL A 323 -5.98 10.68 16.46
N ILE A 324 -5.56 10.73 15.20
CA ILE A 324 -6.37 10.24 14.07
C ILE A 324 -5.61 9.20 13.27
N HIS A 325 -6.23 8.04 13.09
CA HIS A 325 -5.78 7.05 12.13
C HIS A 325 -6.16 7.46 10.70
N VAL A 326 -5.17 7.63 9.84
CA VAL A 326 -5.36 7.93 8.41
C VAL A 326 -5.01 6.71 7.57
N LEU A 327 -6.01 6.21 6.82
CA LEU A 327 -5.88 4.98 6.06
C LEU A 327 -4.92 5.08 4.87
N ASP A 328 -4.94 6.20 4.15
CA ASP A 328 -4.18 6.37 2.92
C ASP A 328 -3.88 7.85 2.64
N ALA A 329 -2.97 8.09 1.70
CA ALA A 329 -2.54 9.44 1.35
C ALA A 329 -3.65 10.34 0.79
N SER A 330 -4.65 9.79 0.11
CA SER A 330 -5.74 10.59 -0.46
C SER A 330 -6.61 11.22 0.64
N ARG A 331 -6.82 10.48 1.74
CA ARG A 331 -7.56 10.96 2.90
C ARG A 331 -6.75 11.92 3.78
N SER A 332 -5.42 11.84 3.73
CA SER A 332 -4.55 12.69 4.56
C SER A 332 -4.78 14.18 4.30
N VAL A 333 -5.05 14.57 3.06
CA VAL A 333 -5.30 15.97 2.68
C VAL A 333 -6.56 16.50 3.35
N VAL A 334 -7.67 15.76 3.23
CA VAL A 334 -8.97 16.15 3.80
C VAL A 334 -8.87 16.28 5.32
N VAL A 335 -8.24 15.30 5.97
CA VAL A 335 -8.04 15.31 7.42
C VAL A 335 -7.18 16.50 7.85
N CYS A 336 -6.06 16.78 7.17
CA CYS A 336 -5.21 17.92 7.51
C CYS A 336 -5.94 19.25 7.32
N SER A 337 -6.68 19.42 6.23
CA SER A 337 -7.46 20.64 5.99
C SER A 337 -8.55 20.85 7.06
N GLN A 338 -9.27 19.79 7.45
CA GLN A 338 -10.28 19.87 8.52
C GLN A 338 -9.66 20.22 9.89
N LEU A 339 -8.47 19.71 10.19
CA LEU A 339 -7.78 19.99 11.47
C LEU A 339 -7.22 21.41 11.59
N LEU A 340 -6.97 22.06 10.45
CA LEU A 340 -6.43 23.42 10.38
C LEU A 340 -7.53 24.48 10.25
N ASP A 341 -8.76 24.08 9.91
CA ASP A 341 -9.91 24.97 9.85
C ASP A 341 -10.49 25.21 11.27
N GLU A 342 -10.46 26.46 11.72
CA GLU A 342 -10.92 26.84 13.06
C GLU A 342 -12.40 26.53 13.32
N THR A 343 -13.23 26.45 12.28
CA THR A 343 -14.67 26.17 12.41
C THR A 343 -14.97 24.67 12.41
N MET A 344 -14.26 23.88 11.61
CA MET A 344 -14.53 22.45 11.44
C MET A 344 -13.77 21.57 12.44
N LYS A 345 -12.69 22.09 13.04
CA LYS A 345 -11.80 21.31 13.90
C LYS A 345 -12.50 20.80 15.17
N GLU A 346 -13.30 21.62 15.82
CA GLU A 346 -13.98 21.23 17.08
C GLU A 346 -15.03 20.15 16.81
N ASP A 347 -15.92 20.39 15.85
CA ASP A 347 -16.95 19.42 15.42
C ASP A 347 -16.32 18.08 15.01
N TYR A 348 -15.26 18.12 14.18
CA TYR A 348 -14.57 16.91 13.74
C TYR A 348 -13.91 16.13 14.90
N PHE A 349 -13.41 16.83 15.92
CA PHE A 349 -12.80 16.18 17.08
C PHE A 349 -13.84 15.53 18.00
N GLU A 350 -15.02 16.13 18.14
CA GLU A 350 -16.12 15.53 18.90
C GLU A 350 -16.63 14.25 18.24
N GLU A 351 -16.90 14.29 16.92
CA GLU A 351 -17.31 13.11 16.15
C GLU A 351 -16.30 11.95 16.29
N LEU A 352 -15.00 12.26 16.21
CA LEU A 352 -13.94 11.27 16.35
C LEU A 352 -13.92 10.62 17.74
N LYS A 353 -14.16 11.40 18.80
CA LYS A 353 -14.17 10.88 20.18
C LYS A 353 -15.30 9.89 20.39
N GLU A 354 -16.50 10.21 19.91
CA GLU A 354 -17.67 9.33 19.97
C GLU A 354 -17.38 8.01 19.26
N GLU A 355 -16.88 8.10 18.02
CA GLU A 355 -16.55 6.91 17.23
C GLU A 355 -15.48 6.03 17.91
N TYR A 356 -14.46 6.64 18.52
CA TYR A 356 -13.39 5.88 19.17
C TYR A 356 -13.86 5.25 20.49
N GLU A 357 -14.84 5.84 21.18
CA GLU A 357 -15.45 5.25 22.37
C GLU A 357 -16.27 4.00 22.02
N GLU A 358 -17.08 4.05 20.97
CA GLU A 358 -17.83 2.88 20.49
C GLU A 358 -16.91 1.70 20.16
N ILE A 359 -15.82 1.97 19.44
CA ILE A 359 -14.81 0.95 19.08
C ILE A 359 -14.13 0.34 20.32
N ARG A 360 -13.91 1.14 21.37
CA ARG A 360 -13.34 0.65 22.64
C ARG A 360 -14.29 -0.32 23.32
N LEU A 361 -15.57 0.07 23.44
CA LEU A 361 -16.60 -0.75 24.09
C LEU A 361 -16.73 -2.12 23.42
N GLU A 362 -16.78 -2.17 22.08
CA GLU A 362 -16.84 -3.44 21.33
C GLU A 362 -15.60 -4.33 21.52
N HIS A 363 -14.42 -3.76 21.77
CA HIS A 363 -13.19 -4.52 21.90
C HIS A 363 -13.14 -5.34 23.19
N TYR A 364 -13.64 -4.79 24.29
CA TYR A 364 -13.52 -5.36 25.63
C TYR A 364 -14.53 -6.49 25.94
N ASP A 365 -15.58 -6.63 25.13
CA ASP A 365 -16.68 -7.59 25.36
C ASP A 365 -16.38 -9.06 24.98
N SER A 366 -15.15 -9.42 24.56
CA SER A 366 -14.90 -10.70 23.87
C SER A 366 -13.76 -11.57 24.42
N LEU A 367 -13.90 -12.20 25.60
CA LEU A 367 -12.87 -13.14 26.11
C LEU A 367 -13.41 -14.21 27.09
N LYS A 368 -13.43 -15.53 26.74
CA LYS A 368 -13.30 -16.75 27.61
C LYS A 368 -12.81 -18.01 26.82
N VAL A 369 -12.46 -19.12 27.51
CA VAL A 369 -11.22 -19.95 27.34
C VAL A 369 -11.40 -21.50 27.13
N LYS A 370 -10.42 -22.14 26.41
CA LYS A 370 -9.84 -23.54 26.36
C LYS A 370 -10.56 -24.76 25.72
N LYS A 371 -9.83 -25.51 24.85
CA LYS A 371 -9.39 -26.95 25.02
C LYS A 371 -8.53 -27.52 23.85
N ASP A 372 -7.54 -28.39 24.12
CA ASP A 372 -6.59 -28.99 23.14
C ASP A 372 -6.91 -30.42 22.64
N LEU A 373 -6.39 -30.77 21.45
CA LEU A 373 -6.31 -32.13 20.86
C LEU A 373 -5.01 -32.32 20.03
N PRO A 374 -4.37 -33.51 20.04
CA PRO A 374 -3.08 -33.73 19.37
C PRO A 374 -3.16 -34.20 17.90
N PRO A 375 -2.23 -33.78 17.02
CA PRO A 375 -2.12 -34.23 15.62
C PRO A 375 -1.34 -35.55 15.44
N ARG A 376 -1.33 -36.10 14.21
CA ARG A 376 -0.60 -37.33 13.82
C ARG A 376 0.56 -36.99 12.86
N PHE A 377 1.71 -37.65 13.02
CA PHE A 377 2.93 -37.38 12.23
C PHE A 377 3.40 -38.57 11.38
N SER A 378 4.12 -38.27 10.29
CA SER A 378 4.83 -39.23 9.43
C SER A 378 6.27 -38.75 9.19
N ALA A 379 7.20 -39.66 8.87
CA ALA A 379 8.61 -39.31 8.64
C ALA A 379 8.80 -38.28 7.51
N ALA A 380 9.54 -37.20 7.81
CA ALA A 380 9.83 -36.14 6.85
C ALA A 380 10.99 -36.52 5.92
N VAL A 381 11.02 -35.90 4.74
CA VAL A 381 12.11 -36.05 3.77
C VAL A 381 13.37 -35.36 4.29
N LEU A 382 14.51 -36.05 4.26
CA LEU A 382 15.82 -35.49 4.62
C LEU A 382 16.26 -34.45 3.56
N PRO A 383 16.57 -33.20 3.94
CA PRO A 383 17.16 -32.22 3.02
C PRO A 383 18.46 -32.70 2.37
N GLN A 384 18.78 -32.19 1.17
CA GLN A 384 19.99 -32.60 0.43
C GLN A 384 21.29 -32.19 1.13
N PHE A 385 21.23 -31.20 2.01
CA PHE A 385 22.30 -30.83 2.92
C PHE A 385 21.71 -30.34 4.24
N LEU A 386 22.49 -30.41 5.31
CA LEU A 386 22.18 -29.74 6.56
C LEU A 386 23.25 -28.67 6.83
N GLY A 387 22.87 -27.60 7.51
CA GLY A 387 23.69 -26.41 7.71
C GLY A 387 23.28 -25.30 6.76
N THR A 388 24.15 -24.33 6.52
CA THR A 388 23.85 -23.14 5.72
C THR A 388 24.48 -23.18 4.33
N ARG A 389 23.81 -22.53 3.38
CA ARG A 389 24.33 -22.22 2.05
C ARG A 389 24.06 -20.74 1.76
N VAL A 390 25.11 -20.02 1.42
CA VAL A 390 25.08 -18.57 1.17
C VAL A 390 25.03 -18.30 -0.33
N PHE A 391 24.33 -17.24 -0.70
CA PHE A 391 24.25 -16.69 -2.04
C PHE A 391 24.73 -15.23 -2.01
N ASP A 392 26.03 -15.02 -2.25
CA ASP A 392 26.65 -13.69 -2.21
C ASP A 392 26.27 -12.77 -3.39
N CYS A 393 25.88 -13.38 -4.52
CA CYS A 393 25.37 -12.72 -5.71
C CYS A 393 24.29 -13.61 -6.34
N TYR A 394 23.03 -13.17 -6.29
CA TYR A 394 21.92 -13.82 -6.98
C TYR A 394 21.68 -13.21 -8.36
N ASP A 395 21.34 -14.05 -9.35
CA ASP A 395 20.92 -13.57 -10.66
C ASP A 395 19.48 -13.03 -10.60
N LEU A 396 19.36 -11.70 -10.61
CA LEU A 396 18.08 -11.01 -10.48
C LEU A 396 17.15 -11.24 -11.68
N HIS A 397 17.68 -11.60 -12.86
CA HIS A 397 16.84 -11.91 -14.03
C HIS A 397 15.93 -13.12 -13.77
N ARG A 398 16.39 -14.08 -12.96
CA ARG A 398 15.61 -15.26 -12.60
C ARG A 398 14.41 -14.94 -11.72
N LEU A 399 14.42 -13.78 -11.05
CA LEU A 399 13.37 -13.35 -10.15
C LEU A 399 12.18 -12.73 -10.89
N LEU A 400 12.39 -12.24 -12.12
CA LEU A 400 11.39 -11.48 -12.87
C LEU A 400 10.06 -12.24 -13.05
N ASP A 401 10.14 -13.54 -13.29
CA ASP A 401 8.97 -14.41 -13.47
C ASP A 401 8.21 -14.68 -12.16
N PHE A 402 8.82 -14.42 -11.01
CA PHE A 402 8.25 -14.67 -9.68
C PHE A 402 7.63 -13.42 -9.05
N ILE A 403 7.82 -12.24 -9.65
CA ILE A 403 7.28 -10.99 -9.14
C ILE A 403 5.74 -11.03 -9.10
N ASP A 404 5.18 -10.85 -7.90
CA ASP A 404 3.78 -10.43 -7.76
C ASP A 404 3.67 -8.92 -7.93
N TRP A 405 3.12 -8.51 -9.07
CA TRP A 405 2.90 -7.10 -9.42
C TRP A 405 1.67 -6.50 -8.75
N LYS A 406 0.80 -7.29 -8.10
CA LYS A 406 -0.39 -6.73 -7.44
C LYS A 406 0.00 -5.72 -6.34
N PRO A 407 0.89 -6.04 -5.37
CA PRO A 407 1.25 -5.07 -4.35
C PRO A 407 2.01 -3.86 -4.91
N PHE A 408 2.72 -4.01 -6.05
CA PHE A 408 3.31 -2.87 -6.75
C PHE A 408 2.23 -1.86 -7.18
N PHE A 409 1.14 -2.31 -7.80
CA PHE A 409 0.02 -1.40 -8.15
C PHE A 409 -0.72 -0.85 -6.92
N ASP A 410 -0.78 -1.63 -5.83
CA ASP A 410 -1.38 -1.18 -4.58
C ASP A 410 -0.57 -0.04 -3.92
N VAL A 411 0.77 -0.09 -3.98
CA VAL A 411 1.66 1.03 -3.56
C VAL A 411 1.31 2.31 -4.32
N TRP A 412 1.10 2.19 -5.64
CA TRP A 412 0.70 3.31 -6.50
C TRP A 412 -0.80 3.63 -6.46
N GLN A 413 -1.57 3.01 -5.54
CA GLN A 413 -3.01 3.22 -5.35
C GLN A 413 -3.83 3.12 -6.65
N LEU A 414 -3.34 2.35 -7.63
CA LEU A 414 -4.05 2.11 -8.88
C LEU A 414 -5.11 1.02 -8.65
N ARG A 415 -6.29 1.44 -8.20
CA ARG A 415 -7.44 0.55 -8.01
C ARG A 415 -8.44 0.76 -9.14
N GLY A 416 -8.68 -0.27 -9.94
CA GLY A 416 -9.76 -0.23 -10.92
C GLY A 416 -11.13 -0.10 -10.25
N LYS A 417 -12.17 0.26 -11.02
CA LYS A 417 -13.56 0.37 -10.55
C LYS A 417 -14.07 -0.89 -9.82
N TYR A 418 -13.45 -2.04 -10.11
CA TYR A 418 -13.63 -3.28 -9.36
C TYR A 418 -12.33 -3.57 -8.57
N PRO A 419 -12.31 -3.36 -7.24
CA PRO A 419 -11.08 -3.51 -6.43
C PRO A 419 -10.48 -4.92 -6.46
N ASN A 420 -11.26 -5.93 -6.88
CA ASN A 420 -10.82 -7.31 -7.03
C ASN A 420 -10.10 -7.61 -8.36
N ARG A 421 -10.00 -6.65 -9.29
CA ARG A 421 -9.24 -6.82 -10.55
C ARG A 421 -7.75 -6.52 -10.33
N GLY A 422 -7.05 -7.46 -9.71
CA GLY A 422 -5.58 -7.42 -9.60
C GLY A 422 -4.87 -7.64 -10.95
N PHE A 423 -3.55 -7.56 -10.93
CA PHE A 423 -2.71 -7.92 -12.07
C PHE A 423 -2.99 -9.35 -12.57
N PRO A 424 -2.94 -9.62 -13.90
CA PRO A 424 -2.75 -8.68 -15.02
C PRO A 424 -4.04 -8.02 -15.51
N LYS A 425 -5.18 -8.30 -14.87
CA LYS A 425 -6.51 -7.81 -15.32
C LYS A 425 -6.66 -6.29 -15.21
N ILE A 426 -5.86 -5.65 -14.36
CA ILE A 426 -5.82 -4.19 -14.20
C ILE A 426 -5.53 -3.45 -15.51
N PHE A 427 -4.72 -4.02 -16.41
CA PHE A 427 -4.40 -3.42 -17.71
C PHE A 427 -5.60 -3.30 -18.66
N ASN A 428 -6.63 -4.10 -18.43
CA ASN A 428 -7.87 -4.10 -19.21
C ASN A 428 -8.98 -3.30 -18.51
N ASP A 429 -8.66 -2.63 -17.40
CA ASP A 429 -9.57 -1.68 -16.79
C ASP A 429 -9.69 -0.43 -17.65
N LYS A 430 -10.92 0.07 -17.84
CA LYS A 430 -11.16 1.23 -18.71
C LYS A 430 -10.71 2.55 -18.09
N THR A 431 -10.72 2.62 -16.77
CA THR A 431 -10.40 3.84 -16.02
C THR A 431 -8.91 3.92 -15.73
N VAL A 432 -8.33 2.86 -15.17
CA VAL A 432 -6.92 2.84 -14.74
C VAL A 432 -5.98 2.12 -15.71
N GLY A 433 -6.49 1.32 -16.65
CA GLY A 433 -5.68 0.41 -17.46
C GLY A 433 -4.59 1.06 -18.31
N PRO A 434 -4.85 2.19 -19.01
CA PRO A 434 -3.81 2.91 -19.74
C PRO A 434 -2.66 3.38 -18.85
N GLU A 435 -2.99 3.97 -17.69
CA GLU A 435 -1.99 4.44 -16.73
C GLU A 435 -1.27 3.28 -16.03
N ALA A 436 -1.96 2.18 -15.75
CA ALA A 436 -1.35 0.97 -15.24
C ALA A 436 -0.32 0.37 -16.22
N ARG A 437 -0.62 0.36 -17.53
CA ARG A 437 0.35 -0.07 -18.56
C ARG A 437 1.54 0.86 -18.61
N ARG A 438 1.31 2.17 -18.64
CA ARG A 438 2.39 3.16 -18.66
C ARG A 438 3.31 3.03 -17.45
N LEU A 439 2.73 2.95 -16.25
CA LEU A 439 3.49 2.76 -15.01
C LEU A 439 4.31 1.46 -15.07
N PHE A 440 3.69 0.38 -15.56
CA PHE A 440 4.36 -0.92 -15.70
C PHE A 440 5.51 -0.86 -16.71
N ASP A 441 5.32 -0.25 -17.87
CA ASP A 441 6.36 -0.12 -18.90
C ASP A 441 7.55 0.71 -18.36
N GLU A 442 7.28 1.80 -17.66
CA GLU A 442 8.31 2.61 -16.99
C GLU A 442 9.04 1.82 -15.88
N ALA A 443 8.31 1.01 -15.12
CA ALA A 443 8.86 0.14 -14.09
C ALA A 443 9.75 -0.96 -14.68
N GLN A 444 9.34 -1.57 -15.81
CA GLN A 444 10.12 -2.59 -16.52
C GLN A 444 11.43 -2.01 -17.07
N LEU A 445 11.39 -0.81 -17.64
CA LEU A 445 12.59 -0.12 -18.14
C LEU A 445 13.59 0.16 -17.00
N MET A 446 13.12 0.73 -15.89
CA MET A 446 13.97 1.00 -14.73
C MET A 446 14.50 -0.29 -14.11
N LEU A 447 13.67 -1.34 -14.03
CA LEU A 447 14.06 -2.64 -13.52
C LEU A 447 15.19 -3.28 -14.35
N SER A 448 15.07 -3.25 -15.68
CA SER A 448 16.12 -3.73 -16.59
C SER A 448 17.41 -2.96 -16.37
N ASP A 449 17.35 -1.62 -16.39
CA ASP A 449 18.52 -0.76 -16.20
C ASP A 449 19.23 -1.02 -14.86
N MET A 450 18.49 -1.13 -13.77
CA MET A 450 19.03 -1.41 -12.43
C MET A 450 19.71 -2.78 -12.33
N ILE A 451 19.18 -3.79 -13.02
CA ILE A 451 19.73 -5.15 -13.05
C ILE A 451 20.96 -5.21 -13.97
N ASP A 452 20.85 -4.67 -15.19
CA ASP A 452 21.89 -4.71 -16.22
C ASP A 452 23.14 -3.91 -15.82
N SER A 453 22.94 -2.77 -15.15
CA SER A 453 24.03 -1.95 -14.60
C SER A 453 24.69 -2.55 -13.36
N GLY A 454 24.08 -3.55 -12.73
CA GLY A 454 24.53 -4.12 -11.45
C GLY A 454 24.37 -3.16 -10.26
N THR A 455 23.50 -2.14 -10.40
CA THR A 455 23.20 -1.17 -9.34
C THR A 455 22.50 -1.85 -8.17
N LEU A 456 21.57 -2.78 -8.45
CA LEU A 456 20.97 -3.62 -7.43
C LEU A 456 21.69 -4.97 -7.32
N LYS A 457 21.83 -5.47 -6.09
CA LYS A 457 22.44 -6.77 -5.80
C LYS A 457 21.57 -7.59 -4.88
N GLY A 458 21.25 -8.82 -5.29
CA GLY A 458 20.56 -9.78 -4.44
C GLY A 458 21.53 -10.63 -3.65
N ARG A 459 21.32 -10.71 -2.33
CA ARG A 459 22.04 -11.62 -1.43
C ARG A 459 21.05 -12.42 -0.60
N GLY A 460 21.45 -13.61 -0.18
CA GLY A 460 20.64 -14.36 0.76
C GLY A 460 21.33 -15.61 1.27
N LEU A 461 20.65 -16.29 2.17
CA LEU A 461 21.05 -17.60 2.66
C LEU A 461 19.85 -18.52 2.84
N VAL A 462 20.15 -19.81 2.87
CA VAL A 462 19.21 -20.85 3.27
C VAL A 462 19.93 -21.86 4.14
N GLY A 463 19.24 -22.41 5.14
CA GLY A 463 19.78 -23.51 5.92
C GLY A 463 18.74 -24.50 6.38
N PHE A 464 19.20 -25.69 6.75
CA PHE A 464 18.36 -26.79 7.25
C PHE A 464 18.98 -27.47 8.45
N TRP A 465 18.16 -27.77 9.45
CA TRP A 465 18.57 -28.47 10.67
C TRP A 465 17.61 -29.60 10.98
N ARG A 466 18.12 -30.60 11.70
CA ARG A 466 17.25 -31.58 12.36
C ARG A 466 16.43 -30.84 13.39
N ALA A 467 15.13 -31.12 13.44
CA ALA A 467 14.19 -30.44 14.30
C ALA A 467 13.24 -31.43 14.95
N GLN A 468 12.82 -31.14 16.18
CA GLN A 468 11.76 -31.86 16.88
C GLN A 468 10.94 -30.87 17.70
N SER A 469 9.63 -31.07 17.82
CA SER A 469 8.80 -30.30 18.73
C SER A 469 8.90 -30.81 20.15
N ASN A 470 8.83 -29.89 21.11
CA ASN A 470 8.69 -30.16 22.54
C ASN A 470 7.67 -29.19 23.11
N GLY A 471 6.42 -29.66 23.26
CA GLY A 471 5.28 -28.79 23.55
C GLY A 471 5.05 -27.78 22.41
N ASP A 472 5.02 -26.50 22.76
CA ASP A 472 4.80 -25.41 21.80
C ASP A 472 6.09 -24.96 21.09
N ASP A 473 7.26 -25.55 21.40
CA ASP A 473 8.55 -25.14 20.86
C ASP A 473 9.12 -26.12 19.85
N ILE A 474 10.04 -25.64 19.01
CA ILE A 474 10.78 -26.40 18.02
C ILE A 474 12.27 -26.36 18.39
N HIS A 475 12.80 -27.49 18.78
CA HIS A 475 14.20 -27.68 19.11
C HIS A 475 15.00 -28.05 17.87
N LEU A 476 16.13 -27.38 17.64
CA LEU A 476 17.05 -27.66 16.54
C LEU A 476 18.32 -28.36 17.04
N TYR A 477 18.84 -29.26 16.22
CA TYR A 477 19.98 -30.11 16.60
C TYR A 477 21.09 -30.11 15.54
N ASN A 478 22.33 -30.33 16.01
CA ASN A 478 23.49 -30.50 15.15
C ASN A 478 23.41 -31.79 14.32
N HIS A 479 24.09 -31.77 13.17
CA HIS A 479 23.97 -32.80 12.13
C HIS A 479 24.48 -34.20 12.53
N SER A 480 25.32 -34.29 13.57
CA SER A 480 26.04 -35.51 13.96
C SER A 480 25.34 -36.37 15.01
N GLU A 481 24.26 -35.89 15.64
CA GLU A 481 23.69 -36.54 16.82
C GLU A 481 22.41 -37.34 16.50
N ARG A 482 22.27 -38.52 17.12
CA ARG A 482 20.95 -39.14 17.28
C ARG A 482 20.19 -38.29 18.28
N VAL A 483 19.06 -37.74 17.84
CA VAL A 483 18.19 -36.92 18.67
C VAL A 483 17.39 -37.84 19.58
N GLY A 484 17.53 -37.64 20.89
CA GLY A 484 16.68 -38.21 21.93
C GLY A 484 16.25 -37.13 22.91
N VAL A 485 15.45 -37.49 23.91
CA VAL A 485 14.91 -36.55 24.91
C VAL A 485 16.02 -35.79 25.67
N ASP A 486 17.18 -36.41 25.87
CA ASP A 486 18.31 -35.82 26.60
C ASP A 486 19.30 -35.04 25.70
N THR A 487 19.05 -34.96 24.39
CA THR A 487 19.94 -34.25 23.47
C THR A 487 19.77 -32.74 23.63
N ARG A 488 20.85 -32.00 23.83
CA ARG A 488 20.79 -30.54 23.98
C ARG A 488 20.57 -29.87 22.61
N PRO A 489 19.54 -29.01 22.45
CA PRO A 489 19.35 -28.26 21.22
C PRO A 489 20.43 -27.19 21.04
N VAL A 490 20.76 -26.90 19.77
CA VAL A 490 21.66 -25.79 19.40
C VAL A 490 20.93 -24.45 19.33
N ALA A 491 19.63 -24.49 19.06
CA ALA A 491 18.73 -23.35 19.05
C ALA A 491 17.30 -23.85 19.26
N THR A 492 16.43 -22.97 19.74
CA THR A 492 15.01 -23.22 19.91
C THR A 492 14.23 -22.10 19.23
N PHE A 493 13.31 -22.47 18.35
CA PHE A 493 12.28 -21.56 17.87
C PHE A 493 11.05 -21.73 18.74
N HIS A 494 10.63 -20.67 19.38
CA HIS A 494 9.51 -20.71 20.32
C HIS A 494 8.20 -20.52 19.60
N GLY A 495 7.18 -21.30 19.95
CA GLY A 495 5.84 -21.18 19.36
C GLY A 495 4.81 -20.56 20.30
N LEU A 496 3.84 -19.88 19.69
CA LEU A 496 2.60 -19.44 20.33
C LEU A 496 1.43 -20.23 19.76
N ARG A 497 0.51 -20.62 20.65
CA ARG A 497 -0.68 -21.43 20.32
C ARG A 497 -1.93 -20.57 20.34
N GLN A 498 -2.84 -20.81 19.41
CA GLN A 498 -4.17 -20.18 19.43
C GLN A 498 -4.89 -20.42 20.76
N GLN A 499 -5.59 -19.41 21.28
CA GLN A 499 -6.38 -19.54 22.51
C GLN A 499 -7.82 -19.01 22.40
N ALA A 500 -8.18 -18.36 21.29
CA ALA A 500 -9.53 -17.86 21.05
C ALA A 500 -10.53 -19.00 20.73
N GLU A 501 -11.66 -19.04 21.44
CA GLU A 501 -12.66 -20.10 21.30
C GLU A 501 -13.21 -20.18 19.87
N LYS A 502 -13.24 -21.40 19.34
CA LYS A 502 -13.95 -21.73 18.09
C LYS A 502 -15.34 -22.25 18.44
N ASP A 503 -16.34 -21.95 17.63
CA ASP A 503 -17.73 -22.39 17.85
C ASP A 503 -17.79 -23.85 18.33
N GLY A 504 -18.58 -24.17 19.36
CA GLY A 504 -18.61 -25.52 19.97
C GLY A 504 -19.02 -26.67 19.05
N ALA A 505 -19.48 -26.38 17.82
CA ALA A 505 -19.71 -27.35 16.75
C ALA A 505 -18.50 -27.55 15.83
N SER A 506 -17.47 -26.70 15.94
CA SER A 506 -16.22 -26.76 15.21
C SER A 506 -15.30 -27.82 15.82
N SER A 507 -14.77 -28.69 14.97
CA SER A 507 -13.76 -29.69 15.34
C SER A 507 -12.33 -29.19 15.06
N GLU A 508 -12.17 -27.91 14.75
CA GLU A 508 -10.88 -27.36 14.38
C GLU A 508 -9.92 -27.27 15.59
N PRO A 509 -8.66 -27.69 15.42
CA PRO A 509 -7.66 -27.60 16.48
C PRO A 509 -7.22 -26.15 16.74
N TYR A 510 -6.63 -25.94 17.92
CA TYR A 510 -5.90 -24.72 18.26
C TYR A 510 -4.45 -24.88 17.81
N LEU A 511 -4.10 -24.16 16.75
CA LEU A 511 -2.84 -24.37 16.04
C LEU A 511 -1.66 -23.69 16.75
N CYS A 512 -0.51 -24.35 16.72
CA CYS A 512 0.82 -23.82 16.96
C CYS A 512 1.75 -24.24 15.81
N LEU A 513 2.80 -23.49 15.50
CA LEU A 513 3.76 -23.88 14.46
C LEU A 513 4.52 -25.18 14.82
N SER A 514 4.72 -25.45 16.12
CA SER A 514 5.35 -26.70 16.56
C SER A 514 4.55 -27.94 16.19
N ASP A 515 3.24 -27.82 15.99
CA ASP A 515 2.35 -28.91 15.59
C ASP A 515 2.67 -29.46 14.19
N PHE A 516 3.46 -28.73 13.41
CA PHE A 516 3.90 -29.16 12.08
C PHE A 516 5.26 -29.86 12.08
N VAL A 517 5.89 -30.02 13.25
CA VAL A 517 7.17 -30.71 13.43
C VAL A 517 6.97 -31.91 14.35
N ALA A 518 7.54 -33.06 13.98
CA ALA A 518 7.42 -34.28 14.77
C ALA A 518 7.86 -34.07 16.24
N PRO A 519 7.12 -34.61 17.22
CA PRO A 519 7.49 -34.55 18.63
C PRO A 519 8.76 -35.34 18.95
N VAL A 520 9.55 -34.87 19.90
CA VAL A 520 10.81 -35.51 20.32
C VAL A 520 10.63 -36.96 20.80
N ASP A 521 9.47 -37.31 21.35
CA ASP A 521 9.13 -38.66 21.82
C ASP A 521 8.52 -39.57 20.72
N SER A 522 8.22 -39.01 19.55
CA SER A 522 7.60 -39.76 18.45
C SER A 522 8.56 -40.74 17.75
N ASN A 523 9.87 -40.60 17.96
CA ASN A 523 10.94 -41.30 17.21
C ASN A 523 10.88 -41.11 15.68
N VAL A 524 10.17 -40.08 15.21
CA VAL A 524 10.08 -39.72 13.80
C VAL A 524 11.09 -38.62 13.52
N ALA A 525 11.97 -38.80 12.53
CA ALA A 525 12.91 -37.75 12.14
C ALA A 525 12.19 -36.63 11.39
N ASP A 526 12.48 -35.38 11.76
CA ASP A 526 11.95 -34.18 11.12
C ASP A 526 13.01 -33.08 11.00
N TYR A 527 12.69 -32.04 10.21
CA TYR A 527 13.60 -30.98 9.84
C TYR A 527 12.86 -29.64 9.74
N VAL A 528 13.56 -28.56 10.03
CA VAL A 528 13.10 -27.19 9.80
C VAL A 528 14.18 -26.45 9.04
N GLY A 529 13.75 -25.67 8.05
CA GLY A 529 14.64 -24.77 7.32
C GLY A 529 14.46 -23.32 7.76
N MET A 530 15.39 -22.46 7.37
CA MET A 530 15.20 -21.01 7.42
C MET A 530 15.89 -20.32 6.24
N PHE A 531 15.48 -19.09 5.97
CA PHE A 531 16.10 -18.23 4.96
C PHE A 531 16.11 -16.76 5.39
N ALA A 532 17.01 -16.00 4.79
CA ALA A 532 16.96 -14.55 4.74
C ALA A 532 17.49 -14.09 3.38
N VAL A 533 16.77 -13.20 2.71
CA VAL A 533 17.11 -12.64 1.40
C VAL A 533 16.95 -11.12 1.43
N GLY A 534 17.78 -10.40 0.68
CA GLY A 534 17.77 -8.93 0.64
C GLY A 534 18.28 -8.38 -0.68
N ILE A 535 17.72 -7.23 -1.07
CA ILE A 535 18.11 -6.46 -2.26
C ILE A 535 18.84 -5.18 -1.81
N PHE A 536 20.10 -5.07 -2.17
CA PHE A 536 21.00 -3.97 -1.80
C PHE A 536 21.11 -2.94 -2.94
N GLY A 537 21.38 -1.67 -2.60
CA GLY A 537 21.59 -0.57 -3.55
C GLY A 537 20.37 0.35 -3.76
N ALA A 538 19.19 -0.07 -3.30
CA ALA A 538 17.94 0.67 -3.54
C ALA A 538 17.84 1.97 -2.73
N GLU A 539 18.35 1.99 -1.50
CA GLU A 539 18.31 3.18 -0.64
C GLU A 539 19.27 4.25 -1.18
N GLU A 540 20.49 3.87 -1.57
CA GLU A 540 21.47 4.78 -2.15
C GLU A 540 20.94 5.42 -3.44
N LEU A 541 20.31 4.63 -4.31
CA LEU A 541 19.71 5.12 -5.54
C LEU A 541 18.48 6.01 -5.28
N SER A 542 17.65 5.66 -4.29
CA SER A 542 16.52 6.51 -3.85
C SER A 542 17.01 7.87 -3.35
N GLN A 543 18.07 7.93 -2.54
CA GLN A 543 18.65 9.18 -2.07
C GLN A 543 19.21 10.04 -3.21
N GLN A 544 19.82 9.43 -4.24
CA GLN A 544 20.26 10.13 -5.44
C GLN A 544 19.09 10.78 -6.19
N PHE A 545 17.95 10.08 -6.34
CA PHE A 545 16.75 10.64 -6.95
C PHE A 545 16.12 11.75 -6.11
N LEU A 546 16.08 11.61 -4.79
CA LEU A 546 15.60 12.67 -3.88
C LEU A 546 16.46 13.93 -3.96
N ALA A 547 17.79 13.79 -4.04
CA ALA A 547 18.70 14.92 -4.23
C ALA A 547 18.44 15.68 -5.55
N GLN A 548 17.94 14.97 -6.57
CA GLN A 548 17.52 15.53 -7.86
C GLN A 548 16.07 16.02 -7.87
N ARG A 549 15.38 15.99 -6.72
CA ARG A 549 13.94 16.32 -6.56
C ARG A 549 13.01 15.41 -7.38
N ASP A 550 13.42 14.16 -7.60
CA ASP A 550 12.63 13.14 -8.29
C ASP A 550 12.02 12.14 -7.30
N ASP A 551 10.88 12.52 -6.71
CA ASP A 551 10.16 11.64 -5.78
C ASP A 551 9.60 10.38 -6.46
N TYR A 552 9.21 10.49 -7.73
CA TYR A 552 8.62 9.38 -8.48
C TYR A 552 9.63 8.24 -8.69
N SER A 553 10.84 8.57 -9.16
CA SER A 553 11.88 7.55 -9.37
C SER A 553 12.39 7.00 -8.04
N SER A 554 12.46 7.85 -7.00
CA SER A 554 12.77 7.40 -5.64
C SER A 554 11.79 6.35 -5.12
N ILE A 555 10.47 6.60 -5.24
CA ILE A 555 9.43 5.64 -4.86
C ILE A 555 9.47 4.39 -5.75
N MET A 556 9.68 4.55 -7.06
CA MET A 556 9.75 3.46 -8.03
C MET A 556 10.86 2.47 -7.68
N VAL A 557 12.08 2.94 -7.41
CA VAL A 557 13.22 2.09 -7.04
C VAL A 557 12.91 1.29 -5.76
N LYS A 558 12.39 1.95 -4.73
CA LYS A 558 12.03 1.29 -3.47
C LYS A 558 10.95 0.23 -3.67
N ALA A 559 9.90 0.54 -4.44
CA ALA A 559 8.84 -0.41 -4.75
C ALA A 559 9.36 -1.61 -5.56
N LEU A 560 10.23 -1.39 -6.55
CA LEU A 560 10.83 -2.45 -7.37
C LEU A 560 11.78 -3.34 -6.57
N ALA A 561 12.60 -2.77 -5.68
CA ALA A 561 13.47 -3.52 -4.81
C ALA A 561 12.69 -4.44 -3.86
N ASP A 562 11.58 -3.94 -3.29
CA ASP A 562 10.66 -4.73 -2.48
C ASP A 562 10.02 -5.89 -3.28
N ARG A 563 9.60 -5.62 -4.53
CA ARG A 563 9.12 -6.67 -5.44
C ARG A 563 10.17 -7.75 -5.74
N LEU A 564 11.43 -7.35 -5.91
CA LEU A 564 12.54 -8.27 -6.11
C LEU A 564 12.85 -9.11 -4.86
N ALA A 565 12.77 -8.52 -3.66
CA ALA A 565 12.98 -9.24 -2.40
C ALA A 565 11.92 -10.33 -2.20
N GLU A 566 10.65 -10.02 -2.45
CA GLU A 566 9.54 -10.99 -2.38
C GLU A 566 9.65 -12.06 -3.46
N ALA A 567 10.04 -11.68 -4.69
CA ALA A 567 10.29 -12.63 -5.77
C ALA A 567 11.45 -13.57 -5.45
N PHE A 568 12.49 -13.08 -4.77
CA PHE A 568 13.60 -13.91 -4.28
C PHE A 568 13.11 -14.90 -3.22
N ALA A 569 12.28 -14.47 -2.27
CA ALA A 569 11.70 -15.38 -1.28
C ALA A 569 10.86 -16.49 -1.95
N GLU A 570 10.07 -16.16 -2.97
CA GLU A 570 9.24 -17.12 -3.71
C GLU A 570 10.08 -18.10 -4.56
N GLU A 571 11.06 -17.60 -5.33
CA GLU A 571 11.94 -18.44 -6.16
C GLU A 571 12.82 -19.35 -5.29
N LEU A 572 13.40 -18.80 -4.23
CA LEU A 572 14.22 -19.58 -3.29
C LEU A 572 13.37 -20.65 -2.61
N HIS A 573 12.14 -20.33 -2.21
CA HIS A 573 11.24 -21.34 -1.64
C HIS A 573 10.88 -22.43 -2.66
N ALA A 574 10.57 -22.08 -3.92
CA ALA A 574 10.36 -23.07 -4.97
C ALA A 574 11.58 -23.96 -5.17
N ARG A 575 12.78 -23.38 -5.15
CA ARG A 575 14.05 -24.11 -5.22
C ARG A 575 14.29 -25.01 -4.00
N VAL A 576 13.87 -24.57 -2.81
CA VAL A 576 13.93 -25.39 -1.59
C VAL A 576 13.06 -26.64 -1.74
N ARG A 577 11.80 -26.48 -2.16
CA ARG A 577 10.87 -27.61 -2.31
C ARG A 577 11.33 -28.62 -3.35
N LYS A 578 11.89 -28.15 -4.46
CA LYS A 578 12.26 -28.95 -5.62
C LYS A 578 13.67 -29.53 -5.57
N GLU A 579 14.63 -28.77 -5.06
CA GLU A 579 16.06 -29.08 -5.19
C GLU A 579 16.78 -29.18 -3.84
N LEU A 580 16.64 -28.19 -2.96
CA LEU A 580 17.51 -28.09 -1.77
C LEU A 580 17.04 -28.97 -0.61
N TRP A 581 15.74 -28.96 -0.32
CA TRP A 581 15.08 -29.93 0.56
C TRP A 581 14.54 -31.11 -0.25
N ALA A 582 14.01 -30.83 -1.46
CA ALA A 582 13.60 -31.85 -2.43
C ALA A 582 12.48 -32.79 -1.94
N TYR A 583 11.54 -32.28 -1.13
CA TYR A 583 10.35 -33.05 -0.76
C TYR A 583 9.24 -33.04 -1.82
N SER A 584 9.39 -32.21 -2.87
CA SER A 584 8.42 -32.08 -3.98
C SER A 584 9.14 -31.89 -5.32
N THR A 585 9.94 -32.88 -5.73
CA THR A 585 10.80 -32.82 -6.94
C THR A 585 10.01 -32.68 -8.26
N GLU A 586 8.82 -33.27 -8.32
CA GLU A 586 7.94 -33.25 -9.50
C GLU A 586 7.05 -31.99 -9.58
N GLU A 587 7.26 -30.99 -8.70
CA GLU A 587 6.47 -29.76 -8.71
C GLU A 587 6.64 -28.97 -10.01
N ALA A 588 5.54 -28.80 -10.73
CA ALA A 588 5.45 -28.04 -11.98
C ALA A 588 4.40 -26.92 -11.88
N LEU A 589 4.52 -26.06 -10.87
CA LEU A 589 3.63 -24.92 -10.65
C LEU A 589 4.08 -23.70 -11.45
N GLN A 590 3.09 -22.93 -11.93
CA GLN A 590 3.32 -21.62 -12.55
C GLN A 590 3.34 -20.53 -11.46
N ALA A 591 3.93 -19.36 -11.73
CA ALA A 591 4.00 -18.25 -10.77
C ALA A 591 2.64 -17.90 -10.12
N SER A 592 1.56 -17.91 -10.90
CA SER A 592 0.21 -17.64 -10.38
C SER A 592 -0.33 -18.69 -9.40
N ASP A 593 0.16 -19.93 -9.48
CA ASP A 593 -0.16 -20.98 -8.52
C ASP A 593 0.67 -20.84 -7.24
N LEU A 594 1.92 -20.37 -7.36
CA LEU A 594 2.79 -20.05 -6.23
C LEU A 594 2.19 -18.94 -5.36
N HIS A 595 1.73 -17.85 -5.97
CA HIS A 595 1.06 -16.74 -5.26
C HIS A 595 -0.24 -17.16 -4.57
N ARG A 596 -0.84 -18.28 -5.00
CA ARG A 596 -2.04 -18.88 -4.38
C ARG A 596 -1.71 -19.99 -3.38
N LEU A 597 -0.43 -20.16 -3.04
CA LEU A 597 0.05 -21.14 -2.06
C LEU A 597 -0.38 -22.58 -2.40
N ARG A 598 -0.41 -22.94 -3.69
CA ARG A 598 -0.82 -24.28 -4.15
C ARG A 598 0.24 -25.36 -3.96
N TYR A 599 1.41 -25.00 -3.46
CA TYR A 599 2.50 -25.91 -3.14
C TYR A 599 2.33 -26.52 -1.73
N GLN A 600 3.07 -27.61 -1.48
CA GLN A 600 3.15 -28.22 -0.15
C GLN A 600 4.14 -27.46 0.75
N GLY A 601 3.77 -27.31 2.03
CA GLY A 601 4.61 -26.66 3.04
C GLY A 601 4.40 -25.14 3.09
N ILE A 602 4.99 -24.51 4.10
CA ILE A 602 4.84 -23.07 4.38
C ILE A 602 6.19 -22.43 4.70
N ARG A 603 6.23 -21.09 4.61
CA ARG A 603 7.40 -20.28 4.91
C ARG A 603 7.14 -19.13 5.92
N PRO A 604 6.54 -19.39 7.10
CA PRO A 604 6.15 -18.33 8.05
C PRO A 604 7.34 -17.50 8.50
N ALA A 605 7.12 -16.19 8.58
CA ALA A 605 8.08 -15.21 9.01
C ALA A 605 7.72 -14.68 10.41
N ALA A 606 8.73 -14.45 11.25
CA ALA A 606 8.54 -13.88 12.58
C ALA A 606 8.03 -12.43 12.48
N GLY A 607 6.91 -12.14 13.15
CA GLY A 607 6.14 -10.91 13.06
C GLY A 607 4.81 -11.06 12.31
N TYR A 608 4.64 -12.13 11.51
CA TYR A 608 3.36 -12.43 10.88
C TYR A 608 2.38 -13.06 11.88
N PRO A 609 1.06 -13.05 11.60
CA PRO A 609 0.06 -13.58 12.52
C PRO A 609 0.28 -15.03 13.00
N SER A 610 0.97 -15.87 12.22
CA SER A 610 1.30 -17.26 12.59
C SER A 610 2.39 -17.37 13.65
N GLN A 611 3.28 -16.38 13.74
CA GLN A 611 4.21 -16.21 14.84
C GLN A 611 4.50 -14.70 15.04
N PRO A 612 3.67 -13.99 15.83
CA PRO A 612 3.75 -12.54 15.97
C PRO A 612 4.99 -12.01 16.70
N ASP A 613 5.74 -12.87 17.41
CA ASP A 613 6.95 -12.44 18.11
C ASP A 613 8.07 -12.09 17.12
N HIS A 614 8.45 -10.81 17.06
CA HIS A 614 9.55 -10.35 16.22
C HIS A 614 10.92 -10.87 16.68
N THR A 615 11.10 -11.17 17.96
CA THR A 615 12.38 -11.57 18.58
C THR A 615 12.88 -12.93 18.14
N GLU A 616 12.02 -13.77 17.55
CA GLU A 616 12.45 -15.02 16.90
C GLU A 616 13.43 -14.80 15.75
N LYS A 617 13.46 -13.59 15.15
CA LYS A 617 14.51 -13.21 14.19
C LYS A 617 15.90 -13.22 14.80
N ILE A 618 16.05 -12.92 16.10
CA ILE A 618 17.34 -12.98 16.78
C ILE A 618 17.88 -14.42 16.76
N THR A 619 17.02 -15.41 17.03
CA THR A 619 17.37 -16.83 16.93
C THR A 619 17.83 -17.19 15.53
N MET A 620 17.11 -16.73 14.49
CA MET A 620 17.50 -16.94 13.09
C MET A 620 18.88 -16.33 12.79
N TRP A 621 19.09 -15.08 13.20
CA TRP A 621 20.34 -14.34 12.97
C TRP A 621 21.54 -15.01 13.63
N ASN A 622 21.38 -15.44 14.89
CA ASN A 622 22.42 -16.10 15.65
C ASN A 622 22.73 -17.51 15.13
N LEU A 623 21.70 -18.29 14.78
CA LEU A 623 21.86 -19.67 14.34
C LEU A 623 22.62 -19.75 13.00
N ALA A 624 22.29 -18.87 12.05
CA ALA A 624 22.80 -18.93 10.69
C ALA A 624 23.85 -17.86 10.36
N ALA A 625 24.25 -17.04 11.35
CA ALA A 625 25.15 -15.91 11.19
C ALA A 625 24.72 -14.97 10.04
N VAL A 626 23.42 -14.63 9.99
CA VAL A 626 22.78 -13.98 8.82
C VAL A 626 23.47 -12.67 8.44
N GLU A 627 23.75 -11.81 9.41
CA GLU A 627 24.38 -10.51 9.19
C GLU A 627 25.81 -10.65 8.66
N GLU A 628 26.63 -11.51 9.26
CA GLU A 628 28.00 -11.76 8.82
C GLU A 628 28.04 -12.33 7.39
N MET A 629 27.13 -13.26 7.09
CA MET A 629 27.13 -14.00 5.83
C MET A 629 26.51 -13.23 4.66
N THR A 630 25.58 -12.30 4.92
CA THR A 630 24.82 -11.63 3.83
C THR A 630 24.88 -10.11 3.89
N GLY A 631 25.20 -9.53 5.05
CA GLY A 631 25.07 -8.11 5.33
C GLY A 631 23.64 -7.65 5.65
N ILE A 632 22.67 -8.57 5.76
CA ILE A 632 21.31 -8.23 6.18
C ILE A 632 21.29 -8.11 7.71
N ALA A 633 21.08 -6.92 8.25
CA ALA A 633 21.14 -6.64 9.68
C ALA A 633 19.75 -6.41 10.29
N LEU A 634 19.64 -6.53 11.62
CA LEU A 634 18.44 -6.21 12.38
C LEU A 634 18.58 -4.87 13.12
N THR A 635 17.54 -4.04 13.09
CA THR A 635 17.45 -2.83 13.92
C THR A 635 17.11 -3.17 15.38
N GLU A 636 17.11 -2.18 16.27
CA GLU A 636 16.68 -2.34 17.67
C GLU A 636 15.24 -2.87 17.82
N SER A 637 14.35 -2.54 16.88
CA SER A 637 12.97 -3.06 16.83
C SER A 637 12.84 -4.30 15.94
N LEU A 638 13.97 -4.85 15.48
CA LEU A 638 14.07 -6.05 14.66
C LEU A 638 13.44 -5.89 13.28
N ALA A 639 13.41 -4.67 12.72
CA ALA A 639 13.26 -4.48 11.29
C ALA A 639 14.52 -4.94 10.57
N MET A 640 14.41 -5.45 9.34
CA MET A 640 15.56 -5.88 8.54
C MET A 640 16.12 -4.70 7.74
N THR A 641 17.44 -4.66 7.58
CA THR A 641 18.16 -3.70 6.74
C THR A 641 19.04 -4.46 5.74
N PRO A 642 18.92 -4.21 4.42
CA PRO A 642 18.07 -3.22 3.76
C PRO A 642 16.57 -3.50 3.94
N ALA A 643 15.73 -2.46 3.81
CA ALA A 643 14.27 -2.59 3.99
C ALA A 643 13.64 -3.59 3.01
N ALA A 644 14.17 -3.69 1.79
CA ALA A 644 13.81 -4.72 0.82
C ALA A 644 14.44 -6.08 1.19
N SER A 645 13.99 -6.67 2.29
CA SER A 645 14.44 -7.97 2.79
C SER A 645 13.28 -8.83 3.28
N VAL A 646 13.43 -10.15 3.13
CA VAL A 646 12.45 -11.15 3.60
C VAL A 646 13.19 -12.25 4.32
N SER A 647 12.67 -12.72 5.46
CA SER A 647 13.20 -13.87 6.18
C SER A 647 12.06 -14.72 6.72
N GLY A 648 12.30 -16.01 6.93
CA GLY A 648 11.32 -16.91 7.54
C GLY A 648 11.84 -18.32 7.77
N LEU A 649 10.98 -19.17 8.30
CA LEU A 649 11.22 -20.58 8.57
C LEU A 649 10.51 -21.43 7.52
N TYR A 650 11.09 -22.55 7.09
CA TYR A 650 10.47 -23.51 6.17
C TYR A 650 9.96 -24.75 6.92
N PHE A 651 8.72 -25.13 6.62
CA PHE A 651 8.08 -26.36 7.12
C PHE A 651 7.61 -27.21 5.94
N SER A 652 8.03 -28.48 5.89
CA SER A 652 7.68 -29.39 4.79
C SER A 652 6.39 -30.19 5.00
N ASN A 653 5.83 -30.16 6.21
CA ASN A 653 4.67 -30.98 6.56
C ASN A 653 3.48 -30.66 5.62
N PRO A 654 2.85 -31.66 4.98
CA PRO A 654 1.73 -31.42 4.06
C PRO A 654 0.51 -30.77 4.69
N GLN A 655 0.34 -30.88 6.00
CA GLN A 655 -0.75 -30.26 6.75
C GLN A 655 -0.41 -28.86 7.28
N ALA A 656 0.83 -28.40 7.07
CA ALA A 656 1.24 -27.08 7.49
C ALA A 656 0.45 -26.02 6.73
N SER A 657 -0.10 -25.07 7.47
CA SER A 657 -0.90 -23.97 6.92
C SER A 657 -0.63 -22.69 7.70
N TYR A 658 -0.83 -21.54 7.05
CA TYR A 658 -0.80 -20.27 7.76
C TYR A 658 -2.07 -20.12 8.59
N PHE A 659 -1.90 -19.71 9.83
CA PHE A 659 -2.98 -19.38 10.75
C PHE A 659 -2.63 -18.08 11.49
N ALA A 660 -3.60 -17.47 12.15
CA ALA A 660 -3.34 -16.37 13.08
C ALA A 660 -3.41 -16.92 14.50
N VAL A 661 -2.39 -16.70 15.32
CA VAL A 661 -2.38 -17.04 16.76
C VAL A 661 -3.60 -16.41 17.45
N GLY A 662 -3.95 -15.18 17.06
CA GLY A 662 -5.06 -14.46 17.67
C GLY A 662 -4.71 -13.99 19.08
N LYS A 663 -5.73 -13.73 19.91
CA LYS A 663 -5.52 -13.23 21.26
C LYS A 663 -5.00 -14.34 22.20
N ILE A 664 -4.05 -13.98 23.06
CA ILE A 664 -3.42 -14.88 24.04
C ILE A 664 -3.68 -14.43 25.48
N THR A 665 -3.72 -15.39 26.39
CA THR A 665 -3.97 -15.21 27.83
C THR A 665 -2.68 -14.94 28.60
N LYS A 666 -2.81 -14.39 29.82
CA LYS A 666 -1.67 -14.14 30.73
C LYS A 666 -0.90 -15.42 31.08
N GLU A 667 -1.60 -16.55 31.24
CA GLU A 667 -0.98 -17.87 31.48
C GLU A 667 0.03 -18.24 30.38
N GLN A 668 -0.31 -18.02 29.10
CA GLN A 668 0.59 -18.32 27.99
C GLN A 668 1.74 -17.35 27.91
N VAL A 669 1.52 -16.07 28.23
CA VAL A 669 2.59 -15.06 28.28
C VAL A 669 3.61 -15.40 29.37
N GLU A 670 3.18 -15.76 30.57
CA GLU A 670 4.06 -16.18 31.66
C GLU A 670 4.85 -17.45 31.32
N ASP A 671 4.19 -18.43 30.70
CA ASP A 671 4.84 -19.65 30.22
C ASP A 671 5.88 -19.35 29.12
N TYR A 672 5.54 -18.51 28.15
CA TYR A 672 6.41 -18.11 27.05
C TYR A 672 7.62 -17.31 27.56
N ALA A 673 7.41 -16.38 28.50
CA ALA A 673 8.49 -15.63 29.15
C ALA A 673 9.50 -16.54 29.83
N ARG A 674 9.00 -17.55 30.57
CA ARG A 674 9.87 -18.58 31.16
C ARG A 674 10.63 -19.39 30.11
N ARG A 675 9.97 -19.81 29.02
CA ARG A 675 10.62 -20.60 27.95
C ARG A 675 11.71 -19.82 27.21
N LYS A 676 11.53 -18.51 27.05
CA LYS A 676 12.50 -17.60 26.41
C LYS A 676 13.54 -17.00 27.34
N GLU A 677 13.44 -17.26 28.64
CA GLU A 677 14.27 -16.62 29.66
C GLU A 677 14.18 -15.08 29.62
N MET A 678 13.00 -14.57 29.32
CA MET A 678 12.67 -13.14 29.28
C MET A 678 11.78 -12.75 30.46
N SER A 679 11.76 -11.46 30.81
CA SER A 679 10.75 -10.95 31.75
C SER A 679 9.35 -10.97 31.13
N VAL A 680 8.32 -11.06 31.97
CA VAL A 680 6.92 -11.02 31.52
C VAL A 680 6.64 -9.69 30.82
N GLU A 681 7.15 -8.59 31.38
CA GLU A 681 6.99 -7.24 30.85
C GLU A 681 7.60 -7.08 29.45
N GLU A 682 8.76 -7.71 29.20
CA GLU A 682 9.37 -7.71 27.86
C GLU A 682 8.52 -8.51 26.86
N VAL A 683 8.00 -9.68 27.24
CA VAL A 683 7.13 -10.47 26.37
C VAL A 683 5.82 -9.73 26.08
N GLU A 684 5.21 -9.13 27.10
CA GLU A 684 4.00 -8.31 26.97
C GLU A 684 4.21 -7.13 26.02
N ARG A 685 5.40 -6.53 26.02
CA ARG A 685 5.77 -5.49 25.05
C ARG A 685 5.77 -6.04 23.63
N TRP A 686 6.54 -7.09 23.35
CA TRP A 686 6.65 -7.63 21.99
C TRP A 686 5.33 -8.23 21.46
N LEU A 687 4.48 -8.73 22.36
CA LEU A 687 3.20 -9.36 22.03
C LEU A 687 1.99 -8.45 22.28
N ALA A 688 2.19 -7.15 22.55
CA ALA A 688 1.14 -6.19 22.87
C ALA A 688 -0.10 -6.26 21.93
N PRO A 689 0.04 -6.40 20.60
CA PRO A 689 -1.11 -6.46 19.70
C PRO A 689 -2.02 -7.67 19.94
N ILE A 690 -1.47 -8.76 20.44
CA ILE A 690 -2.16 -10.04 20.61
C ILE A 690 -2.51 -10.35 22.07
N LEU A 691 -2.22 -9.47 23.03
CA LEU A 691 -2.67 -9.66 24.40
C LEU A 691 -4.20 -9.63 24.46
N GLY A 692 -4.79 -10.68 25.03
CA GLY A 692 -6.22 -10.81 25.32
C GLY A 692 -6.55 -10.38 26.75
N TYR A 693 -5.81 -9.43 27.29
CA TYR A 693 -6.00 -8.82 28.61
C TYR A 693 -5.30 -7.45 28.62
N ASP A 694 -5.61 -6.61 29.62
CA ASP A 694 -4.91 -5.34 29.81
C ASP A 694 -3.69 -5.51 30.72
N GLN A 695 -2.59 -4.82 30.40
CA GLN A 695 -1.33 -4.86 31.17
C GLN A 695 -1.45 -4.25 32.57
N GLU A 696 -2.53 -3.51 32.84
CA GLU A 696 -2.79 -2.85 34.12
C GLU A 696 -3.57 -3.77 35.11
N ASP A 697 -4.01 -4.96 34.66
CA ASP A 697 -4.62 -6.06 35.45
C ASP A 697 -3.61 -7.22 35.68
#